data_AF-A0A643C5H6-F1
#
_entry.id   AF-A0A643C5H6-F1
#
_cell.length_a   1.000
_cell.length_b   1.000
_cell.length_c   1.000
_cell.angle_alpha   90.00
_cell.angle_beta   90.00
_cell.angle_gamma   90.00
#
_symmetry.space_group_name_H-M   'P 1'
#
loop_
_entity.id
_entity.type
_entity.pdbx_description
1 polymer ?
#
loop_
_entity_poly.entity_id
_entity_poly.type
_entity_poly.pdbx_seq_one_letter_code
_entity_poly.pdbx_strand_id
1 'polypeptide(L)'
;SNKGELTALVHQLQEKDKLLTALKEDAAAVKDRCKQLTQEMMAEKERSNVVIARMKDRIGTLEKEHNVFQNKMHVSYQETQQMQMKQVREQMEAEIAHLKQENGILRDAVSNTTNQLESKQSAELNKLRQDYARLVNELTEKTGKLQQEEVQKKNAEQAVTQLKVQLQEAERRWEEVQSYIRKRTAEHEAAQQDLQSKFVAKENEVQSLHSKLTDTLVSKQQLEQRLMQLMESEQKRVNKEESLQMQVQDILEQNEALKAQIQQFHSQIAAQTSASALAEELHKVIAEKDKQIKQTEDSLANEHDHLASKEEELKDIQNMNFLLKAEVQKLQALANEQAAAAHELEKMQKSIHVKDDKIRLLEEQLQCEISNKMEEFKILNDQNKALQLEVQKLQTLVSEQMFWNKWKDEKDEKLKTVEELLETGLIQVATKEEELNAIRTENSSLTKEVQDLKAKQNDQVSFASLVEELKKVIHEKDGKIKSVEELLEAELLKVANKEKTIQDLKQEIEALKEEIGNIQLEKAQQLSITSQVQELQNLLKGKEEQMNTMKTVLEEKEKDLANRGKWLQDLQEENESLKAHVQEVAQHNLREACSASRFEELEIVLKEKENEMKRLETVLKERESDLSRKTKLLQEAQDENKLFKSQIEELKQQNYQQASSFPPHEELLKVISEREKEITGLQNELASLKDAVEHQRKKNNDLREKNWEAMEALASTEKMLQDKVNKTSKVERQQHVEAVELEAKEVLKKLFPKVSVPSNLSYSEWLHGFEKRAKECVAGTSGSEEVKVLEHKLKEADEMHTLLQLECEKYKSVLAETEGILQKLQRSVEQEENKWKVKVDESQKTIKQMQLSFTSSEQELERLRRENKDIENLRREREHLEMELEKAEMERSTYVTELKDLLTELQKKLDDSYSEAVRQNEELNLLKKQLNETLAKLRTEQSERQKVAGDLHKAQQSLDLIQSKIVKAAGDTTVIENSDVSPETESSEKETMSVSLNQTVTQLQQLLQAVNQQLTKEKEHYQ
;
A
#
# COMPACT_ATOMS: atom_id res chain seq x y z
N SER A 1 -163.26 -148.53 14.07
CA SER A 1 -162.46 -148.19 12.88
C SER A 1 -162.22 -146.68 12.87
N ASN A 2 -160.96 -146.24 12.74
CA ASN A 2 -160.42 -144.87 12.52
C ASN A 2 -160.70 -143.74 13.53
N LYS A 3 -160.05 -143.74 14.71
CA LYS A 3 -159.98 -142.57 15.62
C LYS A 3 -158.58 -142.21 16.14
N GLY A 4 -157.53 -142.95 15.75
CA GLY A 4 -156.15 -142.75 16.24
C GLY A 4 -155.21 -141.94 15.33
N GLU A 5 -155.50 -141.83 14.03
CA GLU A 5 -154.58 -141.18 13.07
C GLU A 5 -154.75 -139.66 12.94
N LEU A 6 -155.90 -139.10 13.35
CA LEU A 6 -156.18 -137.66 13.21
C LEU A 6 -155.38 -136.80 14.21
N THR A 7 -155.08 -137.32 15.40
CA THR A 7 -154.44 -136.58 16.48
C THR A 7 -152.93 -136.36 16.24
N ALA A 8 -152.26 -137.30 15.57
CA ALA A 8 -150.83 -137.17 15.25
C ALA A 8 -150.55 -136.09 14.19
N LEU A 9 -151.47 -135.92 13.23
CA LEU A 9 -151.35 -134.94 12.14
C LEU A 9 -151.50 -133.49 12.63
N VAL A 10 -152.34 -133.25 13.64
CA VAL A 10 -152.50 -131.92 14.25
C VAL A 10 -151.24 -131.48 15.00
N HIS A 11 -150.55 -132.40 15.68
CA HIS A 11 -149.35 -132.07 16.44
C HIS A 11 -148.16 -131.70 15.52
N GLN A 12 -148.00 -132.38 14.38
CA GLN A 12 -146.98 -132.02 13.38
C GLN A 12 -147.20 -130.62 12.77
N LEU A 13 -148.45 -130.21 12.60
CA LEU A 13 -148.77 -128.92 12.01
C LEU A 13 -148.44 -127.77 12.97
N GLN A 14 -148.70 -127.95 14.27
CA GLN A 14 -148.28 -127.00 15.32
C GLN A 14 -146.76 -126.89 15.46
N GLU A 15 -146.00 -127.99 15.32
CA GLU A 15 -144.53 -127.93 15.33
C GLU A 15 -143.98 -127.16 14.12
N LYS A 16 -144.57 -127.33 12.93
CA LYS A 16 -144.16 -126.57 11.74
C LYS A 16 -144.44 -125.07 11.87
N ASP A 17 -145.58 -124.68 12.46
CA ASP A 17 -145.87 -123.26 12.71
C ASP A 17 -144.91 -122.62 13.73
N LYS A 18 -144.50 -123.36 14.76
CA LYS A 18 -143.47 -122.88 15.70
C LYS A 18 -142.12 -122.67 15.00
N LEU A 19 -141.68 -123.61 14.17
CA LEU A 19 -140.43 -123.46 13.40
C LEU A 19 -140.48 -122.29 12.41
N LEU A 20 -141.63 -122.06 11.77
CA LEU A 20 -141.80 -120.95 10.82
C LEU A 20 -141.78 -119.60 11.53
N THR A 21 -142.27 -119.53 12.77
CA THR A 21 -142.21 -118.32 13.60
C THR A 21 -140.77 -118.04 14.04
N ALA A 22 -140.02 -119.04 14.50
CA ALA A 22 -138.60 -118.88 14.85
C ALA A 22 -137.75 -118.42 13.65
N LEU A 23 -137.96 -118.98 12.46
CA LEU A 23 -137.28 -118.54 11.24
C LEU A 23 -137.59 -117.08 10.86
N LYS A 24 -138.81 -116.61 11.11
CA LYS A 24 -139.17 -115.20 10.86
C LYS A 24 -138.50 -114.26 11.87
N GLU A 25 -138.39 -114.67 13.12
CA GLU A 25 -137.67 -113.91 14.16
C GLU A 25 -136.17 -113.84 13.88
N ASP A 26 -135.55 -114.96 13.47
CA ASP A 26 -134.14 -114.99 13.06
C ASP A 26 -133.91 -114.11 11.81
N ALA A 27 -134.80 -114.15 10.82
CA ALA A 27 -134.72 -113.29 9.65
C ALA A 27 -134.84 -111.79 10.02
N ALA A 28 -135.69 -111.46 10.99
CA ALA A 28 -135.81 -110.09 11.52
C ALA A 28 -134.53 -109.66 12.25
N ALA A 29 -133.96 -110.52 13.09
CA ALA A 29 -132.71 -110.26 13.81
C ALA A 29 -131.52 -110.06 12.85
N VAL A 30 -131.42 -110.87 11.78
CA VAL A 30 -130.39 -110.69 10.74
C VAL A 30 -130.59 -109.37 10.00
N LYS A 31 -131.82 -109.00 9.66
CA LYS A 31 -132.13 -107.72 9.02
C LYS A 31 -131.74 -106.53 9.89
N ASP A 32 -132.00 -106.60 11.19
CA ASP A 32 -131.64 -105.53 12.12
C ASP A 32 -130.12 -105.45 12.34
N ARG A 33 -129.40 -106.58 12.38
CA ARG A 33 -127.92 -106.57 12.36
C ARG A 33 -127.35 -105.95 11.09
N CYS A 34 -127.91 -106.25 9.92
CA CYS A 34 -127.48 -105.61 8.67
C CYS A 34 -127.70 -104.09 8.68
N LYS A 35 -128.80 -103.61 9.25
CA LYS A 35 -129.02 -102.17 9.43
C LYS A 35 -128.00 -101.54 10.37
N GLN A 36 -127.70 -102.21 11.49
CA GLN A 36 -126.73 -101.71 12.47
C GLN A 36 -125.32 -101.62 11.87
N LEU A 37 -124.86 -102.65 11.15
CA LEU A 37 -123.58 -102.63 10.43
C LEU A 37 -123.53 -101.53 9.37
N THR A 38 -124.64 -101.28 8.67
CA THR A 38 -124.70 -100.19 7.68
C THR A 38 -124.55 -98.82 8.36
N GLN A 39 -125.17 -98.62 9.53
CA GLN A 39 -125.02 -97.39 10.31
C GLN A 39 -123.60 -97.22 10.88
N GLU A 40 -122.98 -98.29 11.37
CA GLU A 40 -121.60 -98.26 11.88
C GLU A 40 -120.58 -97.94 10.77
N MET A 41 -120.76 -98.53 9.57
CA MET A 41 -119.93 -98.21 8.40
C MET A 41 -120.07 -96.74 7.99
N MET A 42 -121.28 -96.18 8.02
CA MET A 42 -121.50 -94.77 7.72
C MET A 42 -120.86 -93.87 8.78
N ALA A 43 -120.97 -94.22 10.07
CA ALA A 43 -120.31 -93.48 11.14
C ALA A 43 -118.77 -93.55 11.03
N GLU A 44 -118.21 -94.70 10.66
CA GLU A 44 -116.76 -94.84 10.47
C GLU A 44 -116.25 -94.07 9.25
N LYS A 45 -117.03 -94.04 8.15
CA LYS A 45 -116.74 -93.19 6.99
C LYS A 45 -116.71 -91.71 7.38
N GLU A 46 -117.64 -91.25 8.20
CA GLU A 46 -117.68 -89.87 8.68
C GLU A 46 -116.47 -89.53 9.56
N ARG A 47 -116.08 -90.43 10.48
CA ARG A 47 -114.86 -90.28 11.29
C ARG A 47 -113.60 -90.20 10.42
N SER A 48 -113.49 -91.09 9.42
CA SER A 48 -112.37 -91.10 8.48
C SER A 48 -112.26 -89.78 7.71
N ASN A 49 -113.38 -89.25 7.23
CA ASN A 49 -113.42 -87.95 6.55
C ASN A 49 -112.93 -86.80 7.44
N VAL A 50 -113.29 -86.80 8.73
CA VAL A 50 -112.81 -85.79 9.69
C VAL A 50 -111.31 -85.89 9.92
N VAL A 51 -110.76 -87.10 9.99
CA VAL A 51 -109.30 -87.31 10.12
C VAL A 51 -108.56 -86.80 8.88
N ILE A 52 -109.07 -87.09 7.68
CA ILE A 52 -108.51 -86.61 6.41
C ILE A 52 -108.54 -85.07 6.35
N ALA A 53 -109.63 -84.44 6.78
CA ALA A 53 -109.73 -82.98 6.83
C ALA A 53 -108.67 -82.37 7.77
N ARG A 54 -108.51 -82.92 8.98
CA ARG A 54 -107.47 -82.46 9.92
C ARG A 54 -106.05 -82.63 9.38
N MET A 55 -105.77 -83.74 8.68
CA MET A 55 -104.46 -83.95 8.06
C MET A 55 -104.18 -82.92 6.96
N LYS A 56 -105.18 -82.59 6.13
CA LYS A 56 -105.05 -81.55 5.10
C LYS A 56 -104.78 -80.16 5.72
N ASP A 57 -105.49 -79.80 6.79
CA ASP A 57 -105.26 -78.53 7.48
C ASP A 57 -103.85 -78.47 8.11
N ARG A 58 -103.35 -79.60 8.64
CA ARG A 58 -101.98 -79.69 9.18
C ARG A 58 -100.91 -79.55 8.10
N ILE A 59 -101.12 -80.16 6.93
CA ILE A 59 -100.21 -80.01 5.79
C ILE A 59 -100.19 -78.54 5.33
N GLY A 60 -101.36 -77.92 5.16
CA GLY A 60 -101.44 -76.51 4.73
C GLY A 60 -100.85 -75.52 5.73
N THR A 61 -100.83 -75.83 7.04
CA THR A 61 -100.12 -75.00 8.04
C THR A 61 -98.61 -75.17 7.94
N LEU A 62 -98.10 -76.40 7.78
CA LEU A 62 -96.67 -76.65 7.62
C LEU A 62 -96.11 -76.04 6.33
N GLU A 63 -96.86 -76.07 5.22
CA GLU A 63 -96.47 -75.42 3.96
C GLU A 63 -96.33 -73.89 4.12
N LYS A 64 -97.25 -73.27 4.86
CA LYS A 64 -97.17 -71.83 5.17
C LYS A 64 -95.96 -71.52 6.04
N GLU A 65 -95.70 -72.33 7.07
CA GLU A 65 -94.53 -72.16 7.95
C GLU A 65 -93.22 -72.31 7.17
N HIS A 66 -93.14 -73.29 6.26
CA HIS A 66 -91.98 -73.49 5.38
C HIS A 66 -91.74 -72.27 4.46
N ASN A 67 -92.80 -71.76 3.81
CA ASN A 67 -92.68 -70.58 2.94
C ASN A 67 -92.24 -69.32 3.72
N VAL A 68 -92.74 -69.12 4.94
CA VAL A 68 -92.31 -68.02 5.81
C VAL A 68 -90.84 -68.17 6.19
N PHE A 69 -90.38 -69.38 6.51
CA PHE A 69 -88.99 -69.64 6.83
C PHE A 69 -88.06 -69.41 5.62
N GLN A 70 -88.46 -69.89 4.44
CA GLN A 70 -87.72 -69.69 3.19
C GLN A 70 -87.59 -68.20 2.84
N ASN A 71 -88.67 -67.43 2.95
CA ASN A 71 -88.64 -65.98 2.73
C ASN A 71 -87.73 -65.26 3.74
N LYS A 72 -87.76 -65.65 5.02
CA LYS A 72 -86.89 -65.06 6.04
C LYS A 72 -85.41 -65.33 5.76
N MET A 73 -85.04 -66.54 5.35
CA MET A 73 -83.66 -66.84 4.96
C MET A 73 -83.23 -66.03 3.74
N HIS A 74 -84.10 -65.91 2.73
CA HIS A 74 -83.76 -65.17 1.51
C HIS A 74 -83.54 -63.67 1.80
N VAL A 75 -84.44 -63.06 2.59
CA VAL A 75 -84.31 -61.65 3.02
C VAL A 75 -83.06 -61.46 3.88
N SER A 76 -82.80 -62.33 4.86
CA SER A 76 -81.60 -62.22 5.71
C SER A 76 -80.31 -62.34 4.91
N TYR A 77 -80.27 -63.21 3.90
CA TYR A 77 -79.12 -63.33 3.00
C TYR A 77 -78.95 -62.07 2.14
N GLN A 78 -80.04 -61.54 1.59
CA GLN A 78 -80.03 -60.32 0.79
C GLN A 78 -79.57 -59.10 1.62
N GLU A 79 -80.05 -58.95 2.85
CA GLU A 79 -79.61 -57.91 3.79
C GLU A 79 -78.12 -58.03 4.13
N THR A 80 -77.62 -59.25 4.33
CA THR A 80 -76.19 -59.49 4.63
C THR A 80 -75.31 -59.12 3.44
N GLN A 81 -75.70 -59.48 2.21
CA GLN A 81 -74.98 -59.07 0.99
C GLN A 81 -75.01 -57.56 0.80
N GLN A 82 -76.15 -56.91 1.05
CA GLN A 82 -76.28 -55.45 0.93
C GLN A 82 -75.40 -54.72 1.95
N MET A 83 -75.31 -55.23 3.18
CA MET A 83 -74.42 -54.69 4.21
C MET A 83 -72.94 -54.82 3.82
N GLN A 84 -72.52 -55.98 3.31
CA GLN A 84 -71.14 -56.18 2.84
C GLN A 84 -70.78 -55.25 1.68
N MET A 85 -71.66 -55.12 0.69
CA MET A 85 -71.46 -54.19 -0.43
C MET A 85 -71.37 -52.74 0.03
N LYS A 86 -72.19 -52.34 1.01
CA LYS A 86 -72.14 -51.00 1.60
C LYS A 86 -70.82 -50.74 2.33
N GLN A 87 -70.35 -51.71 3.12
CA GLN A 87 -69.09 -51.59 3.85
C GLN A 87 -67.87 -51.47 2.92
N VAL A 88 -67.84 -52.25 1.83
CA VAL A 88 -66.76 -52.15 0.81
C VAL A 88 -66.82 -50.81 0.09
N ARG A 89 -68.02 -50.31 -0.23
CA ARG A 89 -68.20 -49.00 -0.87
C ARG A 89 -67.73 -47.86 0.02
N GLU A 90 -68.07 -47.88 1.30
CA GLU A 90 -67.62 -46.88 2.28
C GLU A 90 -66.09 -46.92 2.45
N GLN A 91 -65.46 -48.09 2.46
CA GLN A 91 -63.99 -48.22 2.49
C GLN A 91 -63.33 -47.63 1.23
N MET A 92 -63.85 -47.94 0.04
CA MET A 92 -63.34 -47.37 -1.22
C MET A 92 -63.54 -45.85 -1.28
N GLU A 93 -64.69 -45.33 -0.84
CA GLU A 93 -64.96 -43.89 -0.80
C GLU A 93 -64.00 -43.16 0.17
N ALA A 94 -63.70 -43.76 1.33
CA ALA A 94 -62.71 -43.23 2.27
C ALA A 94 -61.29 -43.21 1.69
N GLU A 95 -60.89 -44.26 0.98
CA GLU A 95 -59.57 -44.34 0.35
C GLU A 95 -59.43 -43.37 -0.84
N ILE A 96 -60.48 -43.19 -1.64
CA ILE A 96 -60.54 -42.16 -2.68
C ILE A 96 -60.43 -40.76 -2.08
N ALA A 97 -61.08 -40.50 -0.94
CA ALA A 97 -60.98 -39.22 -0.24
C ALA A 97 -59.55 -38.97 0.28
N HIS A 98 -58.91 -39.99 0.85
CA HIS A 98 -57.52 -39.94 1.31
C HIS A 98 -56.56 -39.63 0.15
N LEU A 99 -56.65 -40.38 -0.95
CA LEU A 99 -55.82 -40.16 -2.14
C LEU A 99 -56.06 -38.78 -2.76
N LYS A 100 -57.29 -38.26 -2.74
CA LYS A 100 -57.58 -36.89 -3.19
C LYS A 100 -56.91 -35.84 -2.30
N GLN A 101 -56.88 -36.06 -0.99
CA GLN A 101 -56.21 -35.19 -0.04
C GLN A 101 -54.68 -35.21 -0.24
N GLU A 102 -54.07 -36.39 -0.38
CA GLU A 102 -52.63 -36.52 -0.67
C GLU A 102 -52.25 -35.85 -1.99
N ASN A 103 -53.04 -36.05 -3.05
CA ASN A 103 -52.84 -35.36 -4.33
C ASN A 103 -53.07 -33.84 -4.23
N GLY A 104 -53.86 -33.36 -3.27
CA GLY A 104 -54.00 -31.94 -2.94
C GLY A 104 -52.71 -31.39 -2.34
N ILE A 105 -52.21 -32.05 -1.29
CA ILE A 105 -50.95 -31.69 -0.61
C ILE A 105 -49.77 -31.71 -1.57
N LEU A 106 -49.67 -32.73 -2.44
CA LEU A 106 -48.61 -32.82 -3.44
C LEU A 106 -48.71 -31.70 -4.47
N ARG A 107 -49.92 -31.34 -4.93
CA ARG A 107 -50.11 -30.20 -5.84
C ARG A 107 -49.73 -28.87 -5.18
N ASP A 108 -50.11 -28.68 -3.92
CA ASP A 108 -49.78 -27.48 -3.17
C ASP A 108 -48.27 -27.40 -2.91
N ALA A 109 -47.62 -28.50 -2.55
CA ALA A 109 -46.18 -28.57 -2.39
C ALA A 109 -45.45 -28.26 -3.70
N VAL A 110 -45.87 -28.86 -4.81
CA VAL A 110 -45.31 -28.58 -6.14
C VAL A 110 -45.53 -27.11 -6.50
N SER A 111 -46.73 -26.57 -6.37
CA SER A 111 -47.03 -25.16 -6.65
C SER A 111 -46.19 -24.22 -5.79
N ASN A 112 -46.03 -24.50 -4.50
CA ASN A 112 -45.26 -23.67 -3.59
C ASN A 112 -43.75 -23.73 -3.92
N THR A 113 -43.22 -24.90 -4.27
CA THR A 113 -41.82 -25.03 -4.73
C THR A 113 -41.58 -24.35 -6.07
N THR A 114 -42.53 -24.43 -7.02
CA THR A 114 -42.48 -23.72 -8.31
C THR A 114 -42.49 -22.21 -8.10
N ASN A 115 -43.42 -21.68 -7.30
CA ASN A 115 -43.49 -20.25 -6.99
C ASN A 115 -42.23 -19.75 -6.28
N GLN A 116 -41.67 -20.55 -5.36
CA GLN A 116 -40.43 -20.20 -4.67
C GLN A 116 -39.22 -20.19 -5.63
N LEU A 117 -39.17 -21.13 -6.58
CA LEU A 117 -38.12 -21.19 -7.60
C LEU A 117 -38.23 -20.00 -8.57
N GLU A 118 -39.43 -19.68 -9.06
CA GLU A 118 -39.69 -18.53 -9.94
C GLU A 118 -39.36 -17.20 -9.25
N SER A 119 -39.70 -17.07 -7.98
CA SER A 119 -39.35 -15.90 -7.16
C SER A 119 -37.84 -15.75 -7.01
N LYS A 120 -37.11 -16.83 -6.72
CA LYS A 120 -35.64 -16.83 -6.65
C LYS A 120 -35.00 -16.49 -7.99
N GLN A 121 -35.46 -17.10 -9.08
CA GLN A 121 -34.98 -16.81 -10.44
C GLN A 121 -35.22 -15.34 -10.81
N SER A 122 -36.39 -14.78 -10.46
CA SER A 122 -36.71 -13.36 -10.69
C SER A 122 -35.80 -12.44 -9.88
N ALA A 123 -35.51 -12.78 -8.62
CA ALA A 123 -34.60 -12.01 -7.78
C ALA A 123 -33.15 -12.06 -8.30
N GLU A 124 -32.65 -13.23 -8.73
CA GLU A 124 -31.34 -13.37 -9.35
C GLU A 124 -31.23 -12.61 -10.67
N LEU A 125 -32.27 -12.65 -11.50
CA LEU A 125 -32.32 -11.93 -12.77
C LEU A 125 -32.32 -10.41 -12.54
N ASN A 126 -33.05 -9.92 -11.53
CA ASN A 126 -32.99 -8.51 -11.13
C ASN A 126 -31.62 -8.11 -10.59
N LYS A 127 -30.97 -8.96 -9.80
CA LYS A 127 -29.61 -8.74 -9.31
C LYS A 127 -28.61 -8.67 -10.48
N LEU A 128 -28.71 -9.58 -11.44
CA LEU A 128 -27.86 -9.58 -12.64
C LEU A 128 -28.07 -8.32 -13.50
N ARG A 129 -29.32 -7.86 -13.63
CA ARG A 129 -29.64 -6.58 -14.30
C ARG A 129 -29.02 -5.39 -13.56
N GLN A 130 -29.08 -5.39 -12.23
CA GLN A 130 -28.49 -4.33 -11.41
C GLN A 130 -26.96 -4.32 -11.50
N ASP A 131 -26.33 -5.50 -11.46
CA ASP A 131 -24.88 -5.64 -11.59
C ASP A 131 -24.42 -5.26 -13.01
N TYR A 132 -25.18 -5.60 -14.05
CA TYR A 132 -24.91 -5.14 -15.42
C TYR A 132 -25.01 -3.62 -15.53
N ALA A 133 -26.05 -3.00 -14.97
CA ALA A 133 -26.19 -1.54 -14.96
C ALA A 133 -25.05 -0.86 -14.19
N ARG A 134 -24.62 -1.44 -13.06
CA ARG A 134 -23.46 -0.95 -12.30
C ARG A 134 -22.18 -1.03 -13.12
N LEU A 135 -21.92 -2.17 -13.77
CA LEU A 135 -20.73 -2.37 -14.60
C LEU A 135 -20.69 -1.39 -15.78
N VAL A 136 -21.84 -1.15 -16.43
CA VAL A 136 -21.97 -0.20 -17.54
C VAL A 136 -21.68 1.23 -17.06
N ASN A 137 -22.17 1.62 -15.89
CA ASN A 137 -21.87 2.92 -15.30
C ASN A 137 -20.38 3.05 -14.95
N GLU A 138 -19.78 2.02 -14.34
CA GLU A 138 -18.34 2.01 -14.04
C GLU A 138 -17.47 2.07 -15.30
N LEU A 139 -17.87 1.37 -16.37
CA LEU A 139 -17.20 1.45 -17.67
C LEU A 139 -17.29 2.86 -18.25
N THR A 140 -18.48 3.47 -18.21
CA THR A 140 -18.72 4.83 -18.70
C THR A 140 -17.90 5.86 -17.92
N GLU A 141 -17.84 5.72 -16.59
CA GLU A 141 -17.02 6.58 -15.73
C GLU A 141 -15.52 6.40 -16.01
N LYS A 142 -15.06 5.15 -16.17
CA LYS A 142 -13.65 4.87 -16.52
C LYS A 142 -13.30 5.41 -17.91
N THR A 143 -14.19 5.28 -18.89
CA THR A 143 -13.99 5.87 -20.22
C THR A 143 -13.92 7.40 -20.15
N GLY A 144 -14.77 8.04 -19.34
CA GLY A 144 -14.71 9.48 -19.09
C GLY A 144 -13.40 9.92 -18.43
N LYS A 145 -12.93 9.18 -17.41
CA LYS A 145 -11.63 9.44 -16.75
C LYS A 145 -10.46 9.26 -17.71
N LEU A 146 -10.48 8.21 -18.54
CA LEU A 146 -9.45 7.98 -19.55
C LEU A 146 -9.37 9.14 -20.56
N GLN A 147 -10.53 9.64 -21.04
CA GLN A 147 -10.57 10.82 -21.91
C GLN A 147 -10.05 12.07 -21.21
N GLN A 148 -10.35 12.25 -19.92
CA GLN A 148 -9.81 13.36 -19.13
C GLN A 148 -8.28 13.27 -18.98
N GLU A 149 -7.74 12.08 -18.69
CA GLU A 149 -6.30 11.84 -18.63
C GLU A 149 -5.62 12.08 -20.00
N GLU A 150 -6.26 11.71 -21.10
CA GLU A 150 -5.74 11.94 -22.45
C GLU A 150 -5.69 13.44 -22.80
N VAL A 151 -6.66 14.23 -22.33
CA VAL A 151 -6.63 15.70 -22.43
C VAL A 151 -5.53 16.30 -21.55
N GLN A 152 -5.40 15.84 -20.31
CA GLN A 152 -4.33 16.30 -19.41
C GLN A 152 -2.94 15.96 -19.96
N LYS A 153 -2.77 14.77 -20.54
CA LYS A 153 -1.54 14.35 -21.21
C LYS A 153 -1.21 15.28 -22.38
N LYS A 154 -2.18 15.61 -23.24
CA LYS A 154 -1.97 16.57 -24.34
C LYS A 154 -1.58 17.95 -23.84
N ASN A 155 -2.18 18.43 -22.76
CA ASN A 155 -1.82 19.72 -22.15
C ASN A 155 -0.39 19.68 -21.57
N ALA A 156 -0.01 18.59 -20.91
CA ALA A 156 1.35 18.40 -20.40
C ALA A 156 2.38 18.29 -21.54
N GLU A 157 2.06 17.58 -22.64
CA GLU A 157 2.89 17.50 -23.83
C GLU A 157 3.09 18.89 -24.47
N GLN A 158 2.05 19.71 -24.54
CA GLN A 158 2.14 21.11 -24.99
C GLN A 158 3.05 21.94 -24.05
N ALA A 159 2.88 21.84 -22.74
CA ALA A 159 3.73 22.54 -21.77
C ALA A 159 5.20 22.11 -21.90
N VAL A 160 5.48 20.82 -22.10
CA VAL A 160 6.83 20.30 -22.35
C VAL A 160 7.40 20.85 -23.65
N THR A 161 6.62 20.93 -24.73
CA THR A 161 7.10 21.57 -25.96
C THR A 161 7.42 23.05 -25.77
N GLN A 162 6.64 23.77 -24.95
CA GLN A 162 6.88 25.17 -24.66
C GLN A 162 8.13 25.38 -23.79
N LEU A 163 8.36 24.53 -22.79
CA LEU A 163 9.58 24.54 -21.98
C LEU A 163 10.83 24.19 -22.81
N LYS A 164 10.72 23.28 -23.80
CA LYS A 164 11.82 22.99 -24.74
C LYS A 164 12.22 24.21 -25.56
N VAL A 165 11.25 25.00 -26.01
CA VAL A 165 11.52 26.24 -26.75
C VAL A 165 12.22 27.26 -25.85
N GLN A 166 11.78 27.41 -24.60
CA GLN A 166 12.42 28.31 -23.63
C GLN A 166 13.86 27.87 -23.31
N LEU A 167 14.10 26.55 -23.18
CA LEU A 167 15.43 26.02 -22.96
C LEU A 167 16.36 26.32 -24.15
N GLN A 168 15.91 26.11 -25.38
CA GLN A 168 16.70 26.47 -26.58
C GLN A 168 17.00 27.98 -26.66
N GLU A 169 16.06 28.84 -26.26
CA GLU A 169 16.31 30.27 -26.19
C GLU A 169 17.32 30.65 -25.10
N ALA A 170 17.27 29.99 -23.94
CA ALA A 170 18.26 30.17 -22.88
C ALA A 170 19.65 29.71 -23.31
N GLU A 171 19.75 28.57 -24.00
CA GLU A 171 21.00 28.06 -24.58
C GLU A 171 21.58 29.05 -25.61
N ARG A 172 20.76 29.56 -26.54
CA ARG A 172 21.20 30.58 -27.51
C ARG A 172 21.70 31.85 -26.81
N ARG A 173 21.00 32.33 -25.78
CA ARG A 173 21.43 33.50 -25.00
C ARG A 173 22.75 33.24 -24.28
N TRP A 174 22.95 32.03 -23.77
CA TRP A 174 24.20 31.65 -23.12
C TRP A 174 25.38 31.60 -24.11
N GLU A 175 25.16 31.08 -25.32
CA GLU A 175 26.15 31.11 -26.39
C GLU A 175 26.51 32.54 -26.83
N GLU A 176 25.54 33.45 -26.88
CA GLU A 176 25.77 34.87 -27.15
C GLU A 176 26.61 35.54 -26.06
N VAL A 177 26.33 35.26 -24.78
CA VAL A 177 27.12 35.75 -23.65
C VAL A 177 28.54 35.17 -23.67
N GLN A 178 28.69 33.87 -23.91
CA GLN A 178 29.99 33.21 -24.08
C GLN A 178 30.80 33.84 -25.22
N SER A 179 30.17 34.10 -26.36
CA SER A 179 30.80 34.78 -27.50
C SER A 179 31.24 36.20 -27.14
N TYR A 180 30.39 36.95 -26.43
CA TYR A 180 30.72 38.29 -25.93
C TYR A 180 31.92 38.28 -24.97
N ILE A 181 31.96 37.35 -24.01
CA ILE A 181 33.08 37.20 -23.07
C ILE A 181 34.38 36.87 -23.81
N ARG A 182 34.35 35.91 -24.76
CA ARG A 182 35.54 35.58 -25.57
C ARG A 182 36.05 36.79 -26.35
N LYS A 183 35.14 37.56 -26.95
CA LYS A 183 35.49 38.79 -27.68
C LYS A 183 36.13 39.84 -26.76
N ARG A 184 35.55 40.06 -25.57
CA ARG A 184 36.11 41.02 -24.59
C ARG A 184 37.46 40.57 -24.03
N THR A 185 37.64 39.26 -23.86
CA THR A 185 38.92 38.68 -23.41
C THR A 185 39.99 38.90 -24.48
N ALA A 186 39.68 38.62 -25.76
CA ALA A 186 40.60 38.87 -26.87
C ALA A 186 40.95 40.36 -27.05
N GLU A 187 39.97 41.27 -26.87
CA GLU A 187 40.21 42.71 -26.87
C GLU A 187 41.14 43.14 -25.72
N HIS A 188 40.96 42.57 -24.53
CA HIS A 188 41.82 42.82 -23.37
C HIS A 188 43.24 42.29 -23.58
N GLU A 189 43.40 41.08 -24.10
CA GLU A 189 44.69 40.49 -24.43
C GLU A 189 45.45 41.30 -25.49
N ALA A 190 44.75 41.78 -26.52
CA ALA A 190 45.34 42.64 -27.55
C ALA A 190 45.79 44.00 -26.96
N ALA A 191 44.99 44.61 -26.09
CA ALA A 191 45.36 45.84 -25.40
C ALA A 191 46.56 45.62 -24.45
N GLN A 192 46.62 44.47 -23.78
CA GLN A 192 47.74 44.10 -22.91
C GLN A 192 49.03 43.87 -23.71
N GLN A 193 48.98 43.21 -24.87
CA GLN A 193 50.13 43.07 -25.76
C GLN A 193 50.62 44.41 -26.34
N ASP A 194 49.71 45.33 -26.68
CA ASP A 194 50.07 46.68 -27.14
C ASP A 194 50.75 47.49 -26.02
N LEU A 195 50.23 47.42 -24.79
CA LEU A 195 50.86 48.03 -23.62
C LEU A 195 52.25 47.42 -23.34
N GLN A 196 52.38 46.09 -23.37
CA GLN A 196 53.65 45.39 -23.20
C GLN A 196 54.68 45.83 -24.25
N SER A 197 54.27 45.94 -25.51
CA SER A 197 55.12 46.41 -26.61
C SER A 197 55.56 47.86 -26.42
N LYS A 198 54.67 48.74 -25.94
CA LYS A 198 55.00 50.13 -25.59
C LYS A 198 55.96 50.23 -24.40
N PHE A 199 55.81 49.37 -23.38
CA PHE A 199 56.75 49.29 -22.26
C PHE A 199 58.14 48.89 -22.72
N VAL A 200 58.25 47.84 -23.54
CA VAL A 200 59.54 47.40 -24.11
C VAL A 200 60.16 48.49 -24.97
N ALA A 201 59.37 49.21 -25.77
CA ALA A 201 59.87 50.34 -26.56
C ALA A 201 60.42 51.47 -25.67
N LYS A 202 59.73 51.79 -24.55
CA LYS A 202 60.18 52.80 -23.59
C LYS A 202 61.41 52.35 -22.81
N GLU A 203 61.50 51.07 -22.47
CA GLU A 203 62.67 50.50 -21.81
C GLU A 203 63.90 50.55 -22.72
N ASN A 204 63.75 50.24 -24.00
CA ASN A 204 64.81 50.41 -25.00
C ASN A 204 65.23 51.89 -25.18
N GLU A 205 64.29 52.83 -25.09
CA GLU A 205 64.58 54.27 -25.12
C GLU A 205 65.36 54.72 -23.87
N VAL A 206 64.98 54.23 -22.68
CA VAL A 206 65.70 54.47 -21.43
C VAL A 206 67.11 53.87 -21.48
N GLN A 207 67.27 52.65 -21.99
CA GLN A 207 68.59 52.03 -22.18
C GLN A 207 69.45 52.82 -23.17
N SER A 208 68.87 53.33 -24.27
CA SER A 208 69.58 54.20 -25.23
C SER A 208 70.02 55.51 -24.58
N LEU A 209 69.15 56.13 -23.77
CA LEU A 209 69.50 57.34 -23.02
C LEU A 209 70.58 57.05 -21.97
N HIS A 210 70.53 55.90 -21.31
CA HIS A 210 71.56 55.46 -20.36
C HIS A 210 72.91 55.24 -21.07
N SER A 211 72.91 54.62 -22.25
CA SER A 211 74.13 54.47 -23.07
C SER A 211 74.69 55.84 -23.47
N LYS A 212 73.85 56.75 -23.96
CA LYS A 212 74.27 58.13 -24.28
C LYS A 212 74.82 58.86 -23.06
N LEU A 213 74.17 58.75 -21.90
CA LEU A 213 74.65 59.34 -20.66
C LEU A 213 76.02 58.77 -20.25
N THR A 214 76.20 57.46 -20.42
CA THR A 214 77.48 56.76 -20.15
C THR A 214 78.57 57.26 -21.08
N ASP A 215 78.30 57.38 -22.38
CA ASP A 215 79.23 57.94 -23.37
C ASP A 215 79.58 59.41 -23.06
N THR A 216 78.60 60.19 -22.58
CA THR A 216 78.80 61.59 -22.17
C THR A 216 79.68 61.67 -20.92
N LEU A 217 79.50 60.75 -19.96
CA LEU A 217 80.32 60.64 -18.76
C LEU A 217 81.77 60.25 -19.09
N VAL A 218 81.97 59.30 -20.01
CA VAL A 218 83.31 58.91 -20.49
C VAL A 218 83.96 60.07 -21.26
N SER A 219 83.21 60.77 -22.10
CA SER A 219 83.70 61.96 -22.83
C SER A 219 84.08 63.09 -21.86
N LYS A 220 83.30 63.28 -20.79
CA LYS A 220 83.60 64.22 -19.70
C LYS A 220 84.88 63.83 -18.96
N GLN A 221 85.06 62.55 -18.61
CA GLN A 221 86.30 62.06 -17.98
C GLN A 221 87.53 62.25 -18.89
N GLN A 222 87.39 62.06 -20.21
CA GLN A 222 88.47 62.33 -21.17
C GLN A 222 88.78 63.84 -21.29
N LEU A 223 87.78 64.70 -21.18
CA LEU A 223 87.97 66.15 -21.10
C LEU A 223 88.67 66.56 -19.80
N GLU A 224 88.29 65.98 -18.66
CA GLU A 224 88.94 66.21 -17.37
C GLU A 224 90.42 65.76 -17.40
N GLN A 225 90.75 64.64 -18.05
CA GLN A 225 92.14 64.23 -18.27
C GLN A 225 92.92 65.18 -19.19
N ARG A 226 92.29 65.74 -20.23
CA ARG A 226 92.90 66.80 -21.07
C ARG A 226 93.10 68.11 -20.29
N LEU A 227 92.17 68.45 -19.41
CA LEU A 227 92.27 69.63 -18.54
C LEU A 227 93.40 69.47 -17.52
N MET A 228 93.63 68.25 -17.01
CA MET A 228 94.73 67.91 -16.12
C MET A 228 96.10 68.01 -16.83
N GLN A 229 96.20 67.57 -18.09
CA GLN A 229 97.42 67.74 -18.92
C GLN A 229 97.67 69.22 -19.28
N LEU A 230 96.61 70.02 -19.46
CA LEU A 230 96.73 71.47 -19.68
C LEU A 230 97.13 72.22 -18.40
N MET A 231 96.63 71.82 -17.23
CA MET A 231 97.09 72.35 -15.93
C MET A 231 98.58 72.03 -15.68
N GLU A 232 99.06 70.83 -16.03
CA GLU A 232 100.50 70.51 -15.97
C GLU A 232 101.35 71.33 -16.95
N SER A 233 100.75 71.81 -18.05
CA SER A 233 101.42 72.70 -19.01
C SER A 233 101.40 74.19 -18.58
N GLU A 234 100.38 74.62 -17.83
CA GLU A 234 100.27 75.97 -17.23
C GLU A 234 101.09 76.14 -15.94
N GLN A 235 101.34 75.05 -15.20
CA GLN A 235 102.23 75.02 -14.03
C GLN A 235 103.70 75.38 -14.34
N LYS A 236 104.07 75.53 -15.63
CA LYS A 236 105.37 76.05 -16.09
C LYS A 236 105.36 77.55 -16.46
N ARG A 237 104.25 78.30 -16.30
CA ARG A 237 104.17 79.75 -16.65
C ARG A 237 103.72 80.72 -15.54
N VAL A 238 103.31 80.30 -14.34
CA VAL A 238 102.66 81.19 -13.33
C VAL A 238 103.41 81.38 -12.00
N ASN A 239 104.73 81.13 -11.94
CA ASN A 239 105.57 81.59 -10.81
C ASN A 239 105.87 83.11 -10.85
N LYS A 240 104.81 83.93 -10.92
CA LYS A 240 104.86 85.37 -10.62
C LYS A 240 103.63 85.91 -9.89
N GLU A 241 102.74 85.04 -9.42
CA GLU A 241 101.53 85.42 -8.67
C GLU A 241 101.50 84.78 -7.26
N GLU A 242 102.68 84.52 -6.69
CA GLU A 242 102.88 84.11 -5.28
C GLU A 242 102.99 85.30 -4.30
N SER A 243 102.60 86.50 -4.71
CA SER A 243 102.84 87.73 -3.93
C SER A 243 101.60 88.37 -3.30
N LEU A 244 100.37 87.86 -3.52
CA LEU A 244 99.15 88.63 -3.18
C LEU A 244 97.94 87.86 -2.63
N GLN A 245 98.07 86.67 -2.05
CA GLN A 245 96.90 86.10 -1.34
C GLN A 245 97.20 85.27 -0.09
N MET A 246 98.28 85.64 0.61
CA MET A 246 98.49 85.38 2.04
C MET A 246 97.60 86.28 2.94
N GLN A 247 96.47 86.76 2.43
CA GLN A 247 95.58 87.72 3.09
C GLN A 247 94.10 87.26 3.10
N VAL A 248 93.84 86.01 2.69
CA VAL A 248 92.50 85.38 2.73
C VAL A 248 92.42 84.22 3.74
N GLN A 249 93.55 83.76 4.28
CA GLN A 249 93.59 82.69 5.29
C GLN A 249 93.11 83.15 6.69
N ASP A 250 93.17 84.45 7.01
CA ASP A 250 92.73 85.00 8.29
C ASP A 250 91.21 85.24 8.40
N ILE A 251 90.44 85.08 7.31
CA ILE A 251 88.97 85.25 7.31
C ILE A 251 88.23 83.91 7.47
N LEU A 252 88.89 82.77 7.26
CA LEU A 252 88.28 81.45 7.42
C LEU A 252 88.21 80.98 8.88
N GLU A 253 89.12 81.43 9.76
CA GLU A 253 89.12 81.04 11.18
C GLU A 253 88.03 81.75 12.02
N GLN A 254 87.39 82.81 11.51
CA GLN A 254 86.28 83.49 12.19
C GLN A 254 84.89 82.91 11.87
N ASN A 255 84.75 82.03 10.86
CA ASN A 255 83.45 81.45 10.46
C ASN A 255 83.13 80.10 11.14
N GLU A 256 84.10 79.42 11.75
CA GLU A 256 83.85 78.20 12.54
C GLU A 256 83.23 78.49 13.92
N ALA A 257 83.48 79.67 14.51
CA ALA A 257 83.03 80.02 15.86
C ALA A 257 81.54 80.39 15.97
N LEU A 258 80.85 80.71 14.86
CA LEU A 258 79.41 81.02 14.84
C LEU A 258 78.50 79.80 14.65
N LYS A 259 79.06 78.64 14.25
CA LYS A 259 78.30 77.39 14.02
C LYS A 259 78.01 76.63 15.33
N ALA A 260 78.85 76.81 16.35
CA ALA A 260 78.72 76.16 17.66
C ALA A 260 77.59 76.76 18.54
N GLN A 261 77.07 77.95 18.23
CA GLN A 261 76.03 78.61 19.03
C GLN A 261 74.59 78.24 18.60
N ILE A 262 74.40 77.72 17.38
CA ILE A 262 73.10 77.29 16.83
C ILE A 262 72.67 75.91 17.37
N GLN A 263 73.63 75.08 17.79
CA GLN A 263 73.38 73.73 18.29
C GLN A 263 72.90 73.72 19.76
N GLN A 264 73.14 74.79 20.52
CA GLN A 264 72.77 74.91 21.94
C GLN A 264 71.29 75.30 22.16
N PHE A 265 70.65 75.99 21.21
CA PHE A 265 69.23 76.38 21.32
C PHE A 265 68.24 75.27 20.94
N HIS A 266 68.66 74.25 20.19
CA HIS A 266 67.81 73.09 19.87
C HIS A 266 67.57 72.19 21.09
N SER A 267 68.53 72.12 22.01
CA SER A 267 68.43 71.34 23.25
C SER A 267 67.46 71.91 24.29
N GLN A 268 66.99 73.16 24.14
CA GLN A 268 66.15 73.83 25.14
C GLN A 268 64.64 73.83 24.84
N ILE A 269 64.22 73.44 23.62
CA ILE A 269 62.79 73.35 23.24
C ILE A 269 62.20 71.95 23.51
N ALA A 270 63.04 70.93 23.75
CA ALA A 270 62.59 69.56 24.04
C ALA A 270 62.08 69.34 25.48
N ALA A 271 62.03 70.39 26.33
CA ALA A 271 61.67 70.29 27.75
C ALA A 271 60.31 70.89 28.12
N GLN A 272 59.30 70.87 27.23
CA GLN A 272 57.95 71.34 27.56
C GLN A 272 56.84 70.61 26.80
N THR A 273 56.41 69.43 27.27
CA THR A 273 55.09 68.83 26.93
C THR A 273 54.66 67.73 27.92
N SER A 274 54.56 68.06 29.21
CA SER A 274 54.03 67.15 30.24
C SER A 274 52.49 67.05 30.29
N ALA A 275 51.81 67.18 29.14
CA ALA A 275 50.36 67.05 29.00
C ALA A 275 49.92 65.88 28.10
N SER A 276 50.85 65.27 27.35
CA SER A 276 50.55 64.12 26.47
C SER A 276 50.53 62.78 27.22
N ALA A 277 51.43 62.62 28.19
CA ALA A 277 51.59 61.35 28.91
C ALA A 277 50.38 60.96 29.78
N LEU A 278 49.64 61.94 30.34
CA LEU A 278 48.44 61.65 31.15
C LEU A 278 47.23 61.25 30.28
N ALA A 279 47.13 61.78 29.06
CA ALA A 279 46.07 61.45 28.11
C ALA A 279 46.30 60.07 27.47
N GLU A 280 47.56 59.69 27.21
CA GLU A 280 47.91 58.35 26.74
C GLU A 280 47.64 57.26 27.79
N GLU A 281 47.93 57.52 29.07
CA GLU A 281 47.66 56.55 30.14
C GLU A 281 46.15 56.36 30.39
N LEU A 282 45.35 57.43 30.31
CA LEU A 282 43.88 57.34 30.38
C LEU A 282 43.28 56.61 29.17
N HIS A 283 43.77 56.87 27.95
CA HIS A 283 43.32 56.11 26.77
C HIS A 283 43.70 54.63 26.84
N LYS A 284 44.85 54.30 27.44
CA LYS A 284 45.29 52.90 27.63
C LYS A 284 44.43 52.16 28.65
N VAL A 285 44.06 52.83 29.75
CA VAL A 285 43.14 52.26 30.76
C VAL A 285 41.71 52.12 30.21
N ILE A 286 41.23 53.09 29.40
CA ILE A 286 39.93 53.00 28.73
C ILE A 286 39.94 51.83 27.73
N ALA A 287 40.98 51.70 26.90
CA ALA A 287 41.10 50.60 25.94
C ALA A 287 41.18 49.21 26.64
N GLU A 288 41.89 49.11 27.77
CA GLU A 288 41.95 47.87 28.55
C GLU A 288 40.59 47.53 29.19
N LYS A 289 39.84 48.55 29.65
CA LYS A 289 38.49 48.37 30.19
C LYS A 289 37.46 48.03 29.12
N ASP A 290 37.52 48.64 27.94
CA ASP A 290 36.68 48.31 26.79
C ASP A 290 36.97 46.89 26.30
N LYS A 291 38.23 46.44 26.33
CA LYS A 291 38.60 45.06 26.01
C LYS A 291 38.04 44.06 27.03
N GLN A 292 38.07 44.40 28.33
CA GLN A 292 37.46 43.57 29.37
C GLN A 292 35.93 43.51 29.23
N ILE A 293 35.29 44.66 28.96
CA ILE A 293 33.83 44.73 28.71
C ILE A 293 33.47 43.85 27.52
N LYS A 294 34.19 43.96 26.41
CA LYS A 294 33.95 43.16 25.20
C LYS A 294 34.16 41.66 25.44
N GLN A 295 35.20 41.27 26.18
CA GLN A 295 35.39 39.86 26.56
C GLN A 295 34.28 39.33 27.47
N THR A 296 33.74 40.16 28.37
CA THR A 296 32.59 39.77 29.20
C THR A 296 31.28 39.73 28.40
N GLU A 297 31.10 40.63 27.43
CA GLU A 297 29.96 40.64 26.52
C GLU A 297 29.98 39.42 25.59
N ASP A 298 31.13 39.09 25.01
CA ASP A 298 31.30 37.90 24.16
C ASP A 298 31.09 36.60 24.96
N SER A 299 31.55 36.56 26.22
CA SER A 299 31.31 35.42 27.11
C SER A 299 29.83 35.30 27.49
N LEU A 300 29.15 36.42 27.74
CA LEU A 300 27.72 36.45 28.05
C LEU A 300 26.86 36.10 26.83
N ALA A 301 27.24 36.55 25.63
CA ALA A 301 26.60 36.19 24.38
C ALA A 301 26.69 34.68 24.11
N ASN A 302 27.88 34.10 24.30
CA ASN A 302 28.07 32.65 24.20
C ASN A 302 27.23 31.88 25.24
N GLU A 303 27.11 32.37 26.47
CA GLU A 303 26.21 31.74 27.46
C GLU A 303 24.73 31.88 27.08
N HIS A 304 24.32 33.00 26.49
CA HIS A 304 22.96 33.19 25.98
C HIS A 304 22.64 32.24 24.82
N ASP A 305 23.56 32.05 23.87
CA ASP A 305 23.39 31.10 22.78
C ASP A 305 23.36 29.65 23.29
N HIS A 306 24.19 29.34 24.28
CA HIS A 306 24.21 28.01 24.89
C HIS A 306 22.94 27.74 25.72
N LEU A 307 22.37 28.75 26.38
CA LEU A 307 21.09 28.68 27.07
C LEU A 307 19.92 28.53 26.08
N ALA A 308 19.92 29.27 24.97
CA ALA A 308 18.92 29.13 23.92
C ALA A 308 18.94 27.73 23.30
N SER A 309 20.13 27.17 23.05
CA SER A 309 20.29 25.78 22.60
C SER A 309 19.73 24.78 23.61
N LYS A 310 20.01 24.96 24.91
CA LYS A 310 19.48 24.09 25.97
C LYS A 310 17.98 24.23 26.17
N GLU A 311 17.41 25.41 25.93
CA GLU A 311 15.97 25.65 26.01
C GLU A 311 15.23 24.96 24.85
N GLU A 312 15.81 24.96 23.66
CA GLU A 312 15.29 24.21 22.51
C GLU A 312 15.41 22.68 22.72
N GLU A 313 16.54 22.19 23.23
CA GLU A 313 16.68 20.78 23.63
C GLU A 313 15.65 20.35 24.69
N LEU A 314 15.36 21.22 25.68
CA LEU A 314 14.34 20.97 26.69
C LEU A 314 12.93 20.90 26.07
N LYS A 315 12.66 21.74 25.07
CA LYS A 315 11.38 21.76 24.35
C LYS A 315 11.21 20.51 23.48
N ASP A 316 12.27 20.05 22.84
CA ASP A 316 12.29 18.78 22.10
C ASP A 316 12.07 17.59 23.03
N ILE A 317 12.72 17.58 24.20
CA ILE A 317 12.49 16.56 25.23
C ILE A 317 11.04 16.59 25.73
N GLN A 318 10.44 17.77 25.95
CA GLN A 318 9.03 17.89 26.34
C GLN A 318 8.07 17.38 25.26
N ASN A 319 8.34 17.69 23.99
CA ASN A 319 7.56 17.20 22.86
C ASN A 319 7.66 15.67 22.74
N MET A 320 8.87 15.11 22.86
CA MET A 320 9.08 13.67 22.88
C MET A 320 8.38 13.00 24.07
N ASN A 321 8.39 13.62 25.25
CA ASN A 321 7.69 13.11 26.43
C ASN A 321 6.16 13.12 26.24
N PHE A 322 5.61 14.16 25.60
CA PHE A 322 4.19 14.22 25.25
C PHE A 322 3.80 13.12 24.25
N LEU A 323 4.61 12.90 23.22
CA LEU A 323 4.40 11.83 22.24
C LEU A 323 4.50 10.43 22.87
N LEU A 324 5.52 10.18 23.71
CA LEU A 324 5.66 8.95 24.48
C LEU A 324 4.45 8.72 25.39
N LYS A 325 3.94 9.76 26.05
CA LYS A 325 2.76 9.68 26.91
C LYS A 325 1.49 9.35 26.11
N ALA A 326 1.33 9.92 24.92
CA ALA A 326 0.23 9.60 24.01
C ALA A 326 0.31 8.14 23.52
N GLU A 327 1.51 7.66 23.18
CA GLU A 327 1.71 6.28 22.74
C GLU A 327 1.47 5.28 23.88
N VAL A 328 1.93 5.58 25.10
CA VAL A 328 1.64 4.77 26.29
C VAL A 328 0.13 4.71 26.57
N GLN A 329 -0.60 5.82 26.43
CA GLN A 329 -2.06 5.83 26.58
C GLN A 329 -2.76 5.00 25.49
N LYS A 330 -2.27 5.05 24.26
CA LYS A 330 -2.78 4.25 23.13
C LYS A 330 -2.55 2.76 23.36
N LEU A 331 -1.35 2.36 23.78
CA LEU A 331 -1.03 0.98 24.13
C LEU A 331 -1.86 0.49 25.31
N GLN A 332 -2.11 1.33 26.32
CA GLN A 332 -2.97 0.99 27.45
C GLN A 332 -4.44 0.76 27.01
N ALA A 333 -4.96 1.56 26.09
CA ALA A 333 -6.31 1.37 25.53
C ALA A 333 -6.39 0.06 24.73
N LEU A 334 -5.38 -0.23 23.91
CA LEU A 334 -5.31 -1.44 23.09
C LEU A 334 -5.22 -2.71 23.95
N ALA A 335 -4.45 -2.66 25.05
CA ALA A 335 -4.39 -3.75 26.02
C ALA A 335 -5.74 -3.99 26.73
N ASN A 336 -6.47 -2.92 27.07
CA ASN A 336 -7.80 -3.03 27.67
C ASN A 336 -8.84 -3.60 26.69
N GLU A 337 -8.80 -3.20 25.42
CA GLU A 337 -9.64 -3.77 24.37
C GLU A 337 -9.34 -5.24 24.12
N GLN A 338 -8.05 -5.63 24.11
CA GLN A 338 -7.64 -7.03 23.98
C GLN A 338 -8.13 -7.88 25.16
N ALA A 339 -8.08 -7.34 26.40
CA ALA A 339 -8.63 -8.01 27.57
C ALA A 339 -10.16 -8.17 27.50
N ALA A 340 -10.88 -7.16 27.00
CA ALA A 340 -12.33 -7.23 26.80
C ALA A 340 -12.70 -8.25 25.70
N ALA A 341 -11.96 -8.30 24.60
CA ALA A 341 -12.14 -9.27 23.53
C ALA A 341 -11.86 -10.70 24.01
N ALA A 342 -10.84 -10.91 24.84
CA ALA A 342 -10.54 -12.22 25.44
C ALA A 342 -11.69 -12.71 26.35
N HIS A 343 -12.28 -11.81 27.14
CA HIS A 343 -13.42 -12.16 28.01
C HIS A 343 -14.68 -12.54 27.22
N GLU A 344 -14.98 -11.84 26.12
CA GLU A 344 -16.09 -12.22 25.24
C GLU A 344 -15.81 -13.53 24.48
N LEU A 345 -14.56 -13.81 24.10
CA LEU A 345 -14.17 -15.10 23.55
C LEU A 345 -14.38 -16.25 24.55
N GLU A 346 -13.99 -16.06 25.81
CA GLU A 346 -14.22 -17.06 26.87
C GLU A 346 -15.72 -17.32 27.09
N LYS A 347 -16.54 -16.27 27.04
CA LYS A 347 -18.00 -16.37 27.15
C LYS A 347 -18.61 -17.09 25.94
N MET A 348 -18.14 -16.83 24.73
CA MET A 348 -18.54 -17.57 23.53
C MET A 348 -18.13 -19.03 23.62
N GLN A 349 -16.91 -19.33 24.08
CA GLN A 349 -16.42 -20.69 24.26
C GLN A 349 -17.26 -21.48 25.29
N LYS A 350 -17.64 -20.86 26.42
CA LYS A 350 -18.56 -21.46 27.40
C LYS A 350 -19.94 -21.73 26.80
N SER A 351 -20.47 -20.80 25.99
CA SER A 351 -21.76 -20.97 25.30
C SER A 351 -21.73 -22.10 24.27
N ILE A 352 -20.63 -22.24 23.53
CA ILE A 352 -20.41 -23.36 22.60
C ILE A 352 -20.38 -24.69 23.36
N HIS A 353 -19.63 -24.78 24.47
CA HIS A 353 -19.56 -26.00 25.27
C HIS A 353 -20.93 -26.44 25.80
N VAL A 354 -21.75 -25.50 26.28
CA VAL A 354 -23.13 -25.80 26.73
C VAL A 354 -24.01 -26.29 25.57
N LYS A 355 -23.83 -25.74 24.36
CA LYS A 355 -24.56 -26.19 23.18
C LYS A 355 -24.11 -27.59 22.75
N ASP A 356 -22.82 -27.86 22.77
CA ASP A 356 -22.26 -29.18 22.42
C ASP A 356 -22.72 -30.26 23.40
N ASP A 357 -22.77 -29.97 24.70
CA ASP A 357 -23.30 -30.90 25.70
C ASP A 357 -24.80 -31.15 25.51
N LYS A 358 -25.56 -30.13 25.09
CA LYS A 358 -26.98 -30.31 24.76
C LYS A 358 -27.18 -31.15 23.49
N ILE A 359 -26.33 -30.97 22.49
CA ILE A 359 -26.35 -31.79 21.27
C ILE A 359 -26.06 -33.24 21.64
N ARG A 360 -25.02 -33.49 22.46
CA ARG A 360 -24.67 -34.84 22.94
C ARG A 360 -25.82 -35.52 23.68
N LEU A 361 -26.50 -34.79 24.57
CA LEU A 361 -27.66 -35.32 25.29
C LEU A 361 -28.82 -35.69 24.35
N LEU A 362 -29.07 -34.86 23.33
CA LEU A 362 -30.10 -35.13 22.32
C LEU A 362 -29.72 -36.34 21.43
N GLU A 363 -28.44 -36.47 21.07
CA GLU A 363 -27.93 -37.63 20.33
C GLU A 363 -28.08 -38.92 21.15
N GLU A 364 -27.75 -38.90 22.45
CA GLU A 364 -27.95 -40.04 23.35
C GLU A 364 -29.44 -40.41 23.50
N GLN A 365 -30.32 -39.42 23.60
CA GLN A 365 -31.76 -39.63 23.68
C GLN A 365 -32.30 -40.27 22.39
N LEU A 366 -31.88 -39.76 21.23
CA LEU A 366 -32.29 -40.28 19.93
C LEU A 366 -31.77 -41.71 19.71
N GLN A 367 -30.55 -42.01 20.17
CA GLN A 367 -29.98 -43.35 20.12
C GLN A 367 -30.77 -44.35 20.99
N CYS A 368 -31.19 -43.94 22.19
CA CYS A 368 -32.06 -44.76 23.04
C CYS A 368 -33.42 -45.03 22.38
N GLU A 369 -34.00 -44.02 21.73
CA GLU A 369 -35.28 -44.15 21.04
C GLU A 369 -35.20 -45.08 19.82
N ILE A 370 -34.12 -45.00 19.04
CA ILE A 370 -33.82 -45.95 17.96
C ILE A 370 -33.69 -47.38 18.52
N SER A 371 -33.00 -47.56 19.65
CA SER A 371 -32.82 -48.87 20.28
C SER A 371 -34.16 -49.47 20.73
N ASN A 372 -35.02 -48.65 21.35
CA ASN A 372 -36.37 -49.07 21.76
C ASN A 372 -37.23 -49.45 20.55
N LYS A 373 -37.21 -48.66 19.48
CA LYS A 373 -37.96 -48.97 18.25
C LYS A 373 -37.46 -50.22 17.54
N MET A 374 -36.16 -50.49 17.60
CA MET A 374 -35.57 -51.72 17.05
C MET A 374 -36.05 -52.96 17.81
N GLU A 375 -36.17 -52.88 19.15
CA GLU A 375 -36.70 -53.99 19.95
C GLU A 375 -38.21 -54.19 19.73
N GLU A 376 -38.99 -53.11 19.61
CA GLU A 376 -40.42 -53.19 19.22
C GLU A 376 -40.59 -53.89 17.87
N PHE A 377 -39.76 -53.54 16.88
CA PHE A 377 -39.79 -54.17 15.55
C PHE A 377 -39.47 -55.67 15.62
N LYS A 378 -38.52 -56.06 16.47
CA LYS A 378 -38.15 -57.46 16.68
C LYS A 378 -39.30 -58.27 17.28
N ILE A 379 -39.99 -57.72 18.28
CA ILE A 379 -41.20 -58.33 18.87
C ILE A 379 -42.28 -58.54 17.80
N LEU A 380 -42.53 -57.50 16.98
CA LEU A 380 -43.54 -57.58 15.92
C LEU A 380 -43.19 -58.66 14.87
N ASN A 381 -41.90 -58.78 14.52
CA ASN A 381 -41.42 -59.78 13.57
C ASN A 381 -41.58 -61.21 14.11
N ASP A 382 -41.32 -61.42 15.41
CA ASP A 382 -41.51 -62.73 16.04
C ASP A 382 -43.00 -63.10 16.15
N GLN A 383 -43.88 -62.13 16.40
CA GLN A 383 -45.34 -62.32 16.32
C GLN A 383 -45.79 -62.71 14.91
N ASN A 384 -45.23 -62.08 13.87
CA ASN A 384 -45.57 -62.38 12.48
C ASN A 384 -45.16 -63.81 12.07
N LYS A 385 -43.99 -64.29 12.54
CA LYS A 385 -43.58 -65.69 12.35
C LYS A 385 -44.50 -66.68 13.04
N ALA A 386 -44.97 -66.36 14.24
CA ALA A 386 -45.93 -67.21 14.97
C ALA A 386 -47.27 -67.33 14.22
N LEU A 387 -47.77 -66.21 13.68
CA LEU A 387 -48.98 -66.20 12.85
C LEU A 387 -48.82 -67.02 11.56
N GLN A 388 -47.67 -66.93 10.89
CA GLN A 388 -47.39 -67.74 9.70
C GLN A 388 -47.42 -69.25 9.99
N LEU A 389 -46.88 -69.70 11.13
CA LEU A 389 -46.93 -71.10 11.54
C LEU A 389 -48.37 -71.58 11.81
N GLU A 390 -49.22 -70.72 12.37
CA GLU A 390 -50.61 -71.06 12.64
C GLU A 390 -51.45 -71.15 11.37
N VAL A 391 -51.22 -70.27 10.39
CA VAL A 391 -51.82 -70.36 9.05
C VAL A 391 -51.42 -71.67 8.37
N GLN A 392 -50.16 -72.10 8.51
CA GLN A 392 -49.69 -73.36 7.94
C GLN A 392 -50.39 -74.59 8.55
N LYS A 393 -50.70 -74.57 9.86
CA LYS A 393 -51.49 -75.62 10.53
C LYS A 393 -52.94 -75.67 10.04
N LEU A 394 -53.60 -74.51 9.92
CA LEU A 394 -54.98 -74.44 9.40
C LEU A 394 -55.09 -74.97 7.97
N GLN A 395 -54.07 -74.72 7.15
CA GLN A 395 -53.98 -75.22 5.78
C GLN A 395 -53.82 -76.75 5.71
N THR A 396 -53.26 -77.36 6.75
CA THR A 396 -53.15 -78.83 6.90
C THR A 396 -54.49 -79.45 7.30
N LEU A 397 -55.26 -78.78 8.16
CA LEU A 397 -56.59 -79.21 8.63
C LEU A 397 -57.66 -79.16 7.53
N VAL A 398 -57.60 -78.18 6.63
CA VAL A 398 -58.52 -78.08 5.48
C VAL A 398 -58.25 -79.19 4.45
N SER A 399 -57.02 -79.69 4.37
CA SER A 399 -56.65 -80.77 3.45
C SER A 399 -57.17 -82.16 3.87
N GLU A 400 -57.58 -82.33 5.14
CA GLU A 400 -58.08 -83.61 5.68
C GLU A 400 -59.62 -83.77 5.59
N GLN A 401 -60.36 -82.77 5.14
CA GLN A 401 -61.84 -82.76 5.18
C GLN A 401 -62.55 -82.97 3.82
N MET A 402 -61.81 -83.26 2.73
CA MET A 402 -62.33 -83.29 1.34
C MET A 402 -62.49 -84.69 0.70
N PHE A 403 -62.91 -85.73 1.44
CA PHE A 403 -63.01 -87.11 0.88
C PHE A 403 -64.41 -87.78 0.86
N TRP A 404 -65.52 -87.08 1.13
CA TRP A 404 -66.82 -87.77 1.31
C TRP A 404 -68.07 -87.27 0.57
N ASN A 405 -67.97 -86.41 -0.46
CA ASN A 405 -69.17 -85.95 -1.21
C ASN A 405 -68.95 -85.86 -2.72
N LYS A 406 -68.73 -87.00 -3.41
CA LYS A 406 -68.49 -87.01 -4.88
C LYS A 406 -69.20 -88.14 -5.64
N TRP A 407 -70.44 -88.47 -5.26
CA TRP A 407 -71.26 -89.49 -5.96
C TRP A 407 -72.74 -89.10 -6.13
N LYS A 408 -73.18 -87.93 -5.65
CA LYS A 408 -74.59 -87.49 -5.71
C LYS A 408 -74.88 -86.42 -6.79
N ASP A 409 -73.84 -85.82 -7.38
CA ASP A 409 -73.97 -84.59 -8.18
C ASP A 409 -74.19 -84.79 -9.69
N GLU A 410 -74.15 -86.02 -10.22
CA GLU A 410 -74.12 -86.23 -11.68
C GLU A 410 -75.50 -86.50 -12.33
N LYS A 411 -76.57 -86.56 -11.52
CA LYS A 411 -77.95 -86.76 -12.01
C LYS A 411 -78.89 -85.57 -11.80
N ASP A 412 -78.61 -84.69 -10.84
CA ASP A 412 -79.37 -83.45 -10.60
C ASP A 412 -78.90 -82.28 -11.49
N GLU A 413 -77.64 -82.28 -11.95
CA GLU A 413 -77.10 -81.28 -12.89
C GLU A 413 -77.85 -81.26 -14.23
N LYS A 414 -78.28 -82.42 -14.75
CA LYS A 414 -78.94 -82.51 -16.07
C LYS A 414 -80.42 -82.13 -16.08
N LEU A 415 -81.06 -82.05 -14.91
CA LEU A 415 -82.44 -81.53 -14.78
C LEU A 415 -82.42 -80.01 -14.53
N LYS A 416 -81.43 -79.54 -13.77
CA LYS A 416 -81.21 -78.12 -13.45
C LYS A 416 -80.82 -77.27 -14.65
N THR A 417 -80.03 -77.80 -15.60
CA THR A 417 -79.66 -77.04 -16.82
C THR A 417 -80.85 -76.74 -17.73
N VAL A 418 -81.92 -77.55 -17.69
CA VAL A 418 -83.10 -77.37 -18.56
C VAL A 418 -84.07 -76.36 -17.94
N GLU A 419 -84.15 -76.28 -16.61
CA GLU A 419 -84.95 -75.26 -15.90
C GLU A 419 -84.24 -73.89 -15.90
N GLU A 420 -82.92 -73.83 -15.69
CA GLU A 420 -82.14 -72.58 -15.73
C GLU A 420 -82.15 -71.91 -17.12
N LEU A 421 -82.17 -72.68 -18.22
CA LEU A 421 -82.20 -72.11 -19.57
C LEU A 421 -83.57 -71.50 -19.95
N LEU A 422 -84.67 -71.97 -19.36
CA LEU A 422 -86.01 -71.39 -19.56
C LEU A 422 -86.25 -70.18 -18.64
N GLU A 423 -85.72 -70.20 -17.42
CA GLU A 423 -85.79 -69.08 -16.48
C GLU A 423 -84.88 -67.91 -16.92
N THR A 424 -83.67 -68.19 -17.42
CA THR A 424 -82.75 -67.16 -17.95
C THR A 424 -83.32 -66.49 -19.22
N GLY A 425 -84.06 -67.22 -20.04
CA GLY A 425 -84.72 -66.69 -21.24
C GLY A 425 -85.87 -65.73 -20.95
N LEU A 426 -86.63 -65.95 -19.87
CA LEU A 426 -87.73 -65.07 -19.45
C LEU A 426 -87.21 -63.85 -18.67
N ILE A 427 -86.16 -63.99 -17.87
CA ILE A 427 -85.53 -62.88 -17.14
C ILE A 427 -84.83 -61.91 -18.10
N GLN A 428 -84.20 -62.39 -19.19
CA GLN A 428 -83.55 -61.52 -20.19
C GLN A 428 -84.52 -60.65 -21.01
N VAL A 429 -85.79 -61.07 -21.16
CA VAL A 429 -86.81 -60.24 -21.81
C VAL A 429 -87.32 -59.16 -20.86
N ALA A 430 -87.45 -59.47 -19.55
CA ALA A 430 -87.83 -58.50 -18.52
C ALA A 430 -86.72 -57.45 -18.25
N THR A 431 -85.45 -57.87 -18.16
CA THR A 431 -84.32 -56.93 -17.94
C THR A 431 -84.10 -55.99 -19.13
N LYS A 432 -84.29 -56.46 -20.37
CA LYS A 432 -84.20 -55.57 -21.55
C LYS A 432 -85.34 -54.56 -21.64
N GLU A 433 -86.51 -54.87 -21.09
CA GLU A 433 -87.64 -53.94 -21.03
C GLU A 433 -87.49 -52.91 -19.88
N GLU A 434 -86.87 -53.31 -18.76
CA GLU A 434 -86.47 -52.39 -17.67
C GLU A 434 -85.32 -51.47 -18.09
N GLU A 435 -84.30 -51.96 -18.81
CA GLU A 435 -83.21 -51.14 -19.37
C GLU A 435 -83.73 -50.11 -20.39
N LEU A 436 -84.70 -50.47 -21.24
CA LEU A 436 -85.33 -49.53 -22.17
C LEU A 436 -86.16 -48.45 -21.45
N ASN A 437 -86.78 -48.76 -20.31
CA ASN A 437 -87.47 -47.77 -19.48
C ASN A 437 -86.49 -46.88 -18.70
N ALA A 438 -85.37 -47.41 -18.20
CA ALA A 438 -84.32 -46.65 -17.52
C ALA A 438 -83.67 -45.62 -18.47
N ILE A 439 -83.34 -46.03 -19.70
CA ILE A 439 -82.80 -45.13 -20.75
C ILE A 439 -83.83 -44.06 -21.15
N ARG A 440 -85.13 -44.38 -21.10
CA ARG A 440 -86.21 -43.42 -21.40
C ARG A 440 -86.39 -42.40 -20.25
N THR A 441 -86.21 -42.80 -18.99
CA THR A 441 -86.20 -41.89 -17.83
C THR A 441 -84.94 -41.04 -17.76
N GLU A 442 -83.78 -41.59 -18.15
CA GLU A 442 -82.51 -40.86 -18.18
C GLU A 442 -82.52 -39.79 -19.29
N ASN A 443 -83.02 -40.12 -20.49
CA ASN A 443 -83.25 -39.15 -21.57
C ASN A 443 -84.25 -38.04 -21.18
N SER A 444 -85.27 -38.37 -20.38
CA SER A 444 -86.17 -37.36 -19.81
C SER A 444 -85.46 -36.46 -18.80
N SER A 445 -84.53 -36.99 -18.00
CA SER A 445 -83.77 -36.20 -17.00
C SER A 445 -82.75 -35.28 -17.68
N LEU A 446 -82.03 -35.78 -18.70
CA LEU A 446 -81.08 -35.02 -19.50
C LEU A 446 -81.77 -33.92 -20.32
N THR A 447 -82.98 -34.16 -20.82
CA THR A 447 -83.78 -33.13 -21.49
C THR A 447 -84.18 -32.01 -20.53
N LYS A 448 -84.44 -32.35 -19.26
CA LYS A 448 -84.78 -31.39 -18.19
C LYS A 448 -83.55 -30.59 -17.74
N GLU A 449 -82.40 -31.26 -17.60
CA GLU A 449 -81.12 -30.64 -17.23
C GLU A 449 -80.59 -29.71 -18.34
N VAL A 450 -80.81 -30.06 -19.61
CA VAL A 450 -80.53 -29.16 -20.76
C VAL A 450 -81.48 -27.96 -20.78
N GLN A 451 -82.75 -28.10 -20.37
CA GLN A 451 -83.66 -26.97 -20.19
C GLN A 451 -83.25 -26.07 -19.01
N ASP A 452 -82.81 -26.65 -17.89
CA ASP A 452 -82.36 -25.91 -16.70
C ASP A 452 -81.01 -25.20 -16.91
N LEU A 453 -80.09 -25.79 -17.68
CA LEU A 453 -78.85 -25.13 -18.11
C LEU A 453 -79.12 -23.99 -19.10
N LYS A 454 -80.13 -24.13 -19.97
CA LYS A 454 -80.57 -23.06 -20.89
C LYS A 454 -81.29 -21.92 -20.15
N ALA A 455 -81.95 -22.21 -19.02
CA ALA A 455 -82.50 -21.19 -18.13
C ALA A 455 -81.40 -20.46 -17.34
N LYS A 456 -80.37 -21.17 -16.82
CA LYS A 456 -79.21 -20.56 -16.14
C LYS A 456 -78.34 -19.67 -17.04
N GLN A 457 -78.28 -19.95 -18.35
CA GLN A 457 -77.59 -19.09 -19.31
C GLN A 457 -78.33 -17.75 -19.55
N ASN A 458 -79.65 -17.70 -19.35
CA ASN A 458 -80.47 -16.52 -19.57
C ASN A 458 -80.48 -15.56 -18.35
N ASP A 459 -80.12 -16.03 -17.15
CA ASP A 459 -80.05 -15.21 -15.93
C ASP A 459 -78.68 -14.55 -15.69
N GLN A 460 -77.75 -14.63 -16.65
CA GLN A 460 -76.42 -14.04 -16.56
C GLN A 460 -76.41 -12.54 -16.94
N VAL A 461 -77.17 -11.72 -16.21
CA VAL A 461 -77.24 -10.26 -16.37
C VAL A 461 -76.09 -9.51 -15.63
N SER A 462 -75.18 -10.21 -14.94
CA SER A 462 -74.14 -9.59 -14.10
C SER A 462 -72.85 -9.16 -14.83
N PHE A 463 -72.56 -9.65 -16.04
CA PHE A 463 -71.32 -9.28 -16.75
C PHE A 463 -71.32 -7.84 -17.30
N ALA A 464 -72.48 -7.27 -17.58
CA ALA A 464 -72.58 -5.90 -18.10
C ALA A 464 -72.20 -4.84 -17.04
N SER A 465 -72.62 -5.04 -15.78
CA SER A 465 -72.25 -4.17 -14.66
C SER A 465 -70.76 -4.24 -14.32
N LEU A 466 -70.17 -5.45 -14.35
CA LEU A 466 -68.75 -5.63 -14.06
C LEU A 466 -67.85 -5.00 -15.13
N VAL A 467 -68.24 -5.08 -16.40
CA VAL A 467 -67.53 -4.45 -17.52
C VAL A 467 -67.60 -2.92 -17.43
N GLU A 468 -68.73 -2.36 -16.99
CA GLU A 468 -68.88 -0.91 -16.84
C GLU A 468 -68.07 -0.37 -15.63
N GLU A 469 -68.01 -1.13 -14.53
CA GLU A 469 -67.14 -0.82 -13.37
C GLU A 469 -65.65 -0.90 -13.76
N LEU A 470 -65.25 -1.92 -14.53
CA LEU A 470 -63.87 -2.04 -15.05
C LEU A 470 -63.48 -0.88 -15.97
N LYS A 471 -64.37 -0.43 -16.87
CA LYS A 471 -64.11 0.75 -17.71
C LYS A 471 -63.93 2.03 -16.90
N LYS A 472 -64.69 2.18 -15.81
CA LYS A 472 -64.59 3.33 -14.90
C LYS A 472 -63.26 3.33 -14.15
N VAL A 473 -62.83 2.16 -13.66
CA VAL A 473 -61.52 1.99 -13.01
C VAL A 473 -60.38 2.26 -14.00
N ILE A 474 -60.48 1.80 -15.25
CA ILE A 474 -59.47 2.07 -16.29
C ILE A 474 -59.36 3.58 -16.55
N HIS A 475 -60.48 4.30 -16.73
CA HIS A 475 -60.45 5.76 -16.92
C HIS A 475 -59.86 6.50 -15.72
N GLU A 476 -60.14 6.05 -14.49
CA GLU A 476 -59.60 6.68 -13.28
C GLU A 476 -58.09 6.41 -13.13
N LYS A 477 -57.63 5.23 -13.54
CA LYS A 477 -56.20 4.89 -13.58
C LYS A 477 -55.47 5.66 -14.67
N ASP A 478 -56.04 5.81 -15.86
CA ASP A 478 -55.48 6.61 -16.94
C ASP A 478 -55.35 8.10 -16.55
N GLY A 479 -56.34 8.64 -15.81
CA GLY A 479 -56.26 10.00 -15.25
C GLY A 479 -55.13 10.16 -14.22
N LYS A 480 -54.92 9.16 -13.35
CA LYS A 480 -53.81 9.15 -12.39
C LYS A 480 -52.46 9.01 -13.08
N ILE A 481 -52.37 8.22 -14.15
CA ILE A 481 -51.16 8.08 -14.97
C ILE A 481 -50.77 9.43 -15.58
N LYS A 482 -51.72 10.16 -16.19
CA LYS A 482 -51.46 11.51 -16.73
C LYS A 482 -50.99 12.50 -15.68
N SER A 483 -51.58 12.49 -14.48
CA SER A 483 -51.14 13.36 -13.39
C SER A 483 -49.72 13.02 -12.91
N VAL A 484 -49.34 11.74 -12.90
CA VAL A 484 -47.98 11.31 -12.58
C VAL A 484 -47.01 11.70 -13.70
N GLU A 485 -47.40 11.57 -14.97
CA GLU A 485 -46.61 12.01 -16.12
C GLU A 485 -46.33 13.52 -16.06
N GLU A 486 -47.35 14.34 -15.76
CA GLU A 486 -47.19 15.80 -15.58
C GLU A 486 -46.26 16.16 -14.41
N LEU A 487 -46.35 15.43 -13.29
CA LEU A 487 -45.44 15.60 -12.14
C LEU A 487 -44.00 15.17 -12.48
N LEU A 488 -43.83 14.11 -13.27
CA LEU A 488 -42.53 13.63 -13.71
C LEU A 488 -41.87 14.64 -14.66
N GLU A 489 -42.64 15.20 -15.61
CA GLU A 489 -42.20 16.26 -16.51
C GLU A 489 -41.74 17.51 -15.73
N ALA A 490 -42.50 17.91 -14.71
CA ALA A 490 -42.13 19.03 -13.84
C ALA A 490 -40.85 18.75 -13.03
N GLU A 491 -40.63 17.52 -12.59
CA GLU A 491 -39.42 17.16 -11.84
C GLU A 491 -38.19 17.04 -12.77
N LEU A 492 -38.35 16.56 -14.00
CA LEU A 492 -37.30 16.61 -15.04
C LEU A 492 -36.85 18.04 -15.31
N LEU A 493 -37.79 18.99 -15.37
CA LEU A 493 -37.49 20.41 -15.55
C LEU A 493 -36.73 21.00 -14.35
N LYS A 494 -37.03 20.56 -13.11
CA LYS A 494 -36.24 20.94 -11.93
C LYS A 494 -34.85 20.33 -11.92
N VAL A 495 -34.70 19.08 -12.35
CA VAL A 495 -33.40 18.41 -12.46
C VAL A 495 -32.53 19.13 -13.49
N ALA A 496 -33.08 19.48 -14.66
CA ALA A 496 -32.38 20.25 -15.68
C ALA A 496 -31.91 21.62 -15.16
N ASN A 497 -32.74 22.32 -14.38
CA ASN A 497 -32.35 23.58 -13.74
C ASN A 497 -31.23 23.39 -12.69
N LYS A 498 -31.30 22.33 -11.87
CA LYS A 498 -30.24 22.00 -10.91
C LYS A 498 -28.93 21.64 -11.61
N GLU A 499 -29.00 20.89 -12.70
CA GLU A 499 -27.84 20.51 -13.51
C GLU A 499 -27.16 21.74 -14.11
N LYS A 500 -27.93 22.71 -14.59
CA LYS A 500 -27.41 24.01 -15.01
C LYS A 500 -26.69 24.75 -13.88
N THR A 501 -27.28 24.82 -12.68
CA THR A 501 -26.62 25.46 -11.53
C THR A 501 -25.33 24.74 -11.10
N ILE A 502 -25.29 23.41 -11.22
CA ILE A 502 -24.08 22.62 -10.95
C ILE A 502 -23.00 22.94 -12.00
N GLN A 503 -23.38 23.10 -13.27
CA GLN A 503 -22.47 23.47 -14.34
C GLN A 503 -21.88 24.87 -14.13
N ASP A 504 -22.69 25.84 -13.71
CA ASP A 504 -22.25 27.20 -13.39
C ASP A 504 -21.27 27.19 -12.20
N LEU A 505 -21.61 26.49 -11.11
CA LEU A 505 -20.70 26.31 -9.95
C LEU A 505 -19.40 25.59 -10.32
N LYS A 506 -19.44 24.65 -11.27
CA LYS A 506 -18.25 23.95 -11.75
C LYS A 506 -17.31 24.89 -12.52
N GLN A 507 -17.86 25.83 -13.29
CA GLN A 507 -17.06 26.86 -13.95
C GLN A 507 -16.43 27.82 -12.95
N GLU A 508 -17.16 28.19 -11.89
CA GLU A 508 -16.64 29.06 -10.81
C GLU A 508 -15.52 28.38 -10.01
N ILE A 509 -15.64 27.07 -9.72
CA ILE A 509 -14.56 26.27 -9.10
C ILE A 509 -13.31 26.24 -9.98
N GLU A 510 -13.47 26.14 -11.31
CA GLU A 510 -12.33 26.11 -12.23
C GLU A 510 -11.62 27.48 -12.30
N ALA A 511 -12.38 28.58 -12.31
CA ALA A 511 -11.82 29.92 -12.22
C ALA A 511 -11.06 30.15 -10.90
N LEU A 512 -11.60 29.69 -9.76
CA LEU A 512 -10.92 29.77 -8.47
C LEU A 512 -9.66 28.91 -8.42
N LYS A 513 -9.62 27.76 -9.10
CA LYS A 513 -8.38 26.95 -9.20
C LYS A 513 -7.31 27.66 -10.03
N GLU A 514 -7.70 28.34 -11.10
CA GLU A 514 -6.78 29.14 -11.91
C GLU A 514 -6.20 30.30 -11.10
N GLU A 515 -7.03 30.97 -10.29
CA GLU A 515 -6.61 32.02 -9.37
C GLU A 515 -5.65 31.50 -8.27
N ILE A 516 -5.95 30.35 -7.68
CA ILE A 516 -5.03 29.68 -6.73
C ILE A 516 -3.70 29.30 -7.40
N GLY A 517 -3.74 28.82 -8.64
CA GLY A 517 -2.55 28.51 -9.43
C GLY A 517 -1.67 29.75 -9.67
N ASN A 518 -2.30 30.89 -10.00
CA ASN A 518 -1.61 32.16 -10.17
C ASN A 518 -0.98 32.66 -8.86
N ILE A 519 -1.70 32.57 -7.73
CA ILE A 519 -1.18 32.92 -6.40
C ILE A 519 0.01 32.03 -6.02
N GLN A 520 -0.03 30.73 -6.35
CA GLN A 520 1.09 29.82 -6.10
C GLN A 520 2.31 30.15 -6.96
N LEU A 521 2.12 30.56 -8.22
CA LEU A 521 3.18 31.00 -9.11
C LEU A 521 3.84 32.29 -8.58
N GLU A 522 3.04 33.26 -8.13
CA GLU A 522 3.52 34.51 -7.53
C GLU A 522 4.29 34.24 -6.22
N LYS A 523 3.83 33.29 -5.39
CA LYS A 523 4.55 32.83 -4.20
C LYS A 523 5.88 32.16 -4.54
N ALA A 524 5.93 31.35 -5.60
CA ALA A 524 7.18 30.74 -6.06
C ALA A 524 8.18 31.80 -6.56
N GLN A 525 7.69 32.84 -7.24
CA GLN A 525 8.51 33.99 -7.63
C GLN A 525 9.04 34.77 -6.42
N GLN A 526 8.22 34.99 -5.38
CA GLN A 526 8.68 35.59 -4.13
C GLN A 526 9.74 34.75 -3.42
N LEU A 527 9.59 33.42 -3.38
CA LEU A 527 10.60 32.54 -2.77
C LEU A 527 11.92 32.56 -3.54
N SER A 528 11.87 32.65 -4.86
CA SER A 528 13.06 32.81 -5.71
C SER A 528 13.79 34.13 -5.44
N ILE A 529 13.04 35.24 -5.35
CA ILE A 529 13.60 36.56 -4.99
C ILE A 529 14.21 36.53 -3.58
N THR A 530 13.53 35.88 -2.63
CA THR A 530 14.02 35.73 -1.25
C THR A 530 15.33 34.93 -1.20
N SER A 531 15.44 33.86 -2.00
CA SER A 531 16.68 33.08 -2.13
C SER A 531 17.82 33.91 -2.71
N GLN A 532 17.58 34.71 -3.76
CA GLN A 532 18.59 35.60 -4.35
C GLN A 532 19.05 36.68 -3.36
N VAL A 533 18.13 37.23 -2.55
CA VAL A 533 18.46 38.19 -1.50
C VAL A 533 19.32 37.55 -0.39
N GLN A 534 18.99 36.32 0.00
CA GLN A 534 19.77 35.56 0.99
C GLN A 534 21.19 35.26 0.49
N GLU A 535 21.33 34.92 -0.79
CA GLU A 535 22.62 34.65 -1.44
C GLU A 535 23.49 35.91 -1.49
N LEU A 536 22.88 37.06 -1.81
CA LEU A 536 23.54 38.38 -1.75
C LEU A 536 23.93 38.78 -0.32
N GLN A 537 23.10 38.48 0.68
CA GLN A 537 23.44 38.70 2.09
C GLN A 537 24.60 37.83 2.55
N ASN A 538 24.65 36.55 2.14
CA ASN A 538 25.77 35.66 2.45
C ASN A 538 27.06 36.12 1.77
N LEU A 539 26.98 36.61 0.52
CA LEU A 539 28.12 37.18 -0.18
C LEU A 539 28.63 38.46 0.50
N LEU A 540 27.73 39.32 0.96
CA LEU A 540 28.06 40.54 1.70
C LEU A 540 28.75 40.20 3.03
N LYS A 541 28.20 39.23 3.78
CA LYS A 541 28.78 38.74 5.03
C LYS A 541 30.18 38.15 4.82
N GLY A 542 30.37 37.33 3.78
CA GLY A 542 31.70 36.82 3.42
C GLY A 542 32.69 37.92 3.02
N LYS A 543 32.23 39.00 2.38
CA LYS A 543 33.06 40.18 2.09
C LYS A 543 33.41 40.98 3.34
N GLU A 544 32.48 41.08 4.29
CA GLU A 544 32.69 41.74 5.58
C GLU A 544 33.69 40.95 6.46
N GLU A 545 33.60 39.62 6.46
CA GLU A 545 34.58 38.74 7.13
C GLU A 545 35.97 38.82 6.47
N GLN A 546 36.06 38.88 5.14
CA GLN A 546 37.32 39.13 4.43
C GLN A 546 37.91 40.50 4.78
N MET A 547 37.07 41.54 4.88
CA MET A 547 37.48 42.89 5.27
C MET A 547 37.98 42.93 6.72
N ASN A 548 37.30 42.24 7.64
CA ASN A 548 37.71 42.13 9.04
C ASN A 548 39.04 41.37 9.17
N THR A 549 39.23 40.29 8.40
CA THR A 549 40.50 39.55 8.36
C THR A 549 41.64 40.42 7.82
N MET A 550 41.38 41.19 6.74
CA MET A 550 42.36 42.13 6.19
C MET A 550 42.69 43.24 7.20
N LYS A 551 41.70 43.73 7.95
CA LYS A 551 41.88 44.72 9.01
C LYS A 551 42.75 44.18 10.14
N THR A 552 42.52 42.96 10.62
CA THR A 552 43.38 42.34 11.65
C THR A 552 44.82 42.13 11.17
N VAL A 553 45.02 41.76 9.90
CA VAL A 553 46.36 41.62 9.31
C VAL A 553 47.06 42.98 9.22
N LEU A 554 46.34 44.05 8.88
CA LEU A 554 46.91 45.40 8.87
C LEU A 554 47.28 45.88 10.28
N GLU A 555 46.43 45.65 11.28
CA GLU A 555 46.72 45.97 12.68
C GLU A 555 47.94 45.19 13.20
N GLU A 556 48.10 43.92 12.81
CA GLU A 556 49.27 43.11 13.14
C GLU A 556 50.55 43.62 12.45
N LYS A 557 50.44 44.06 11.18
CA LYS A 557 51.56 44.69 10.46
C LYS A 557 51.95 46.04 11.05
N GLU A 558 51.00 46.85 11.49
CA GLU A 558 51.27 48.10 12.20
C GLU A 558 51.99 47.83 13.52
N LYS A 559 51.59 46.79 14.26
CA LYS A 559 52.25 46.36 15.49
C LYS A 559 53.67 45.84 15.23
N ASP A 560 53.88 45.07 14.17
CA ASP A 560 55.21 44.61 13.74
C ASP A 560 56.13 45.78 13.37
N LEU A 561 55.60 46.77 12.64
CA LEU A 561 56.34 47.98 12.29
C LEU A 561 56.66 48.82 13.53
N ALA A 562 55.73 48.95 14.47
CA ALA A 562 55.98 49.64 15.74
C ALA A 562 57.04 48.92 16.58
N ASN A 563 57.00 47.58 16.64
CA ASN A 563 58.01 46.78 17.33
C ASN A 563 59.39 46.89 16.66
N ARG A 564 59.44 46.92 15.33
CA ARG A 564 60.67 47.09 14.56
C ARG A 564 61.23 48.51 14.69
N GLY A 565 60.36 49.50 14.80
CA GLY A 565 60.71 50.88 15.15
C GLY A 565 61.34 50.98 16.53
N LYS A 566 60.74 50.32 17.55
CA LYS A 566 61.33 50.21 18.89
C LYS A 566 62.69 49.52 18.86
N TRP A 567 62.82 48.38 18.17
CA TRP A 567 64.09 47.67 18.05
C TRP A 567 65.18 48.52 17.38
N LEU A 568 64.83 49.30 16.35
CA LEU A 568 65.76 50.26 15.72
C LEU A 568 66.13 51.40 16.67
N GLN A 569 65.20 51.87 17.49
CA GLN A 569 65.46 52.89 18.49
C GLN A 569 66.37 52.35 19.61
N ASP A 570 66.13 51.13 20.10
CA ASP A 570 66.99 50.45 21.07
C ASP A 570 68.41 50.28 20.50
N LEU A 571 68.54 49.91 19.22
CA LEU A 571 69.83 49.83 18.51
C LEU A 571 70.51 51.19 18.31
N GLN A 572 69.73 52.25 18.14
CA GLN A 572 70.23 53.62 18.03
C GLN A 572 70.77 54.08 19.40
N GLU A 573 70.02 53.83 20.47
CA GLU A 573 70.40 54.12 21.85
C GLU A 573 71.62 53.27 22.28
N GLU A 574 71.69 52.00 21.87
CA GLU A 574 72.86 51.14 22.10
C GLU A 574 74.08 51.64 21.31
N ASN A 575 73.92 52.08 20.05
CA ASN A 575 75.01 52.68 19.29
C ASN A 575 75.47 54.03 19.88
N GLU A 576 74.56 54.86 20.38
CA GLU A 576 74.91 56.09 21.08
C GLU A 576 75.60 55.80 22.41
N SER A 577 75.14 54.79 23.15
CA SER A 577 75.76 54.29 24.38
C SER A 577 77.14 53.69 24.11
N LEU A 578 77.33 52.90 23.05
CA LEU A 578 78.63 52.36 22.66
C LEU A 578 79.56 53.46 22.16
N LYS A 579 79.05 54.47 21.46
CA LYS A 579 79.82 55.66 21.05
C LYS A 579 80.25 56.49 22.25
N ALA A 580 79.36 56.68 23.23
CA ALA A 580 79.68 57.29 24.51
C ALA A 580 80.69 56.45 25.31
N HIS A 581 80.54 55.13 25.32
CA HIS A 581 81.47 54.22 26.00
C HIS A 581 82.85 54.17 25.32
N VAL A 582 82.93 54.25 24.00
CA VAL A 582 84.21 54.40 23.26
C VAL A 582 84.84 55.77 23.54
N GLN A 583 84.04 56.82 23.70
CA GLN A 583 84.49 58.16 24.04
C GLN A 583 84.92 58.29 25.52
N GLU A 584 84.26 57.56 26.43
CA GLU A 584 84.63 57.42 27.84
C GLU A 584 85.85 56.52 28.02
N VAL A 585 86.00 55.42 27.27
CA VAL A 585 87.20 54.55 27.29
C VAL A 585 88.43 55.30 26.73
N ALA A 586 88.23 56.21 25.77
CA ALA A 586 89.29 57.11 25.31
C ALA A 586 89.70 58.16 26.37
N GLN A 587 88.81 58.51 27.31
CA GLN A 587 89.10 59.41 28.45
C GLN A 587 89.54 58.67 29.72
N HIS A 588 89.18 57.39 29.87
CA HIS A 588 89.44 56.56 31.05
C HIS A 588 90.82 55.86 31.04
N ASN A 589 91.53 55.85 29.91
CA ASN A 589 92.94 55.43 29.87
C ASN A 589 93.92 56.44 30.53
N LEU A 590 93.41 57.45 31.25
CA LEU A 590 94.18 58.43 31.99
C LEU A 590 93.88 58.48 33.51
N ARG A 591 93.17 57.49 34.09
CA ARG A 591 93.09 57.37 35.56
C ARG A 591 92.81 55.93 36.04
N GLU A 592 93.65 55.47 36.95
CA GLU A 592 93.77 54.11 37.49
C GLU A 592 92.60 53.62 38.40
N ALA A 593 92.47 52.27 38.45
CA ALA A 593 92.28 51.37 39.60
C ALA A 593 90.95 51.23 40.42
N CYS A 594 90.44 49.98 40.41
CA CYS A 594 89.71 49.18 41.43
C CYS A 594 88.35 49.63 42.05
N SER A 595 87.30 48.79 41.93
CA SER A 595 86.66 48.04 43.07
C SER A 595 85.31 47.34 42.78
N ALA A 596 85.15 46.14 43.37
CA ALA A 596 83.99 45.43 43.97
C ALA A 596 82.55 45.36 43.39
N SER A 597 82.13 46.12 42.37
CA SER A 597 80.69 46.18 41.99
C SER A 597 80.16 44.99 41.16
N ARG A 598 81.02 44.12 40.63
CA ARG A 598 80.64 43.12 39.61
C ARG A 598 80.06 41.81 40.17
N PHE A 599 80.13 41.60 41.48
CA PHE A 599 79.71 40.33 42.09
C PHE A 599 78.21 40.31 42.44
N GLU A 600 77.62 41.46 42.79
CA GLU A 600 76.23 41.56 43.23
C GLU A 600 75.22 41.48 42.07
N GLU A 601 75.59 41.96 40.88
CA GLU A 601 74.80 41.80 39.65
C GLU A 601 74.71 40.33 39.20
N LEU A 602 75.79 39.55 39.36
CA LEU A 602 75.80 38.13 39.01
C LEU A 602 74.96 37.28 39.97
N GLU A 603 74.81 37.70 41.23
CA GLU A 603 74.01 37.00 42.23
C GLU A 603 72.49 37.18 42.00
N ILE A 604 72.07 38.37 41.53
CA ILE A 604 70.67 38.65 41.18
C ILE A 604 70.24 37.84 39.95
N VAL A 605 71.08 37.81 38.91
CA VAL A 605 70.80 37.06 37.67
C VAL A 605 70.73 35.55 37.92
N LEU A 606 71.58 35.01 38.80
CA LEU A 606 71.50 33.61 39.21
C LEU A 606 70.18 33.28 39.92
N LYS A 607 69.67 34.18 40.76
CA LYS A 607 68.43 33.99 41.51
C LYS A 607 67.20 34.04 40.62
N GLU A 608 67.20 34.88 39.58
CA GLU A 608 66.14 34.89 38.56
C GLU A 608 66.13 33.60 37.74
N LYS A 609 67.30 33.09 37.33
CA LYS A 609 67.38 31.83 36.60
C LYS A 609 67.00 30.62 37.43
N GLU A 610 67.28 30.64 38.74
CA GLU A 610 66.81 29.59 39.65
C GLU A 610 65.27 29.59 39.80
N ASN A 611 64.65 30.77 39.86
CA ASN A 611 63.19 30.88 39.92
C ASN A 611 62.51 30.46 38.61
N GLU A 612 63.11 30.76 37.47
CA GLU A 612 62.63 30.35 36.16
C GLU A 612 62.75 28.83 35.95
N MET A 613 63.84 28.24 36.47
CA MET A 613 64.02 26.78 36.50
C MET A 613 62.94 26.09 37.35
N LYS A 614 62.58 26.63 38.52
CA LYS A 614 61.49 26.10 39.36
C LYS A 614 60.13 26.14 38.67
N ARG A 615 59.84 27.18 37.86
CA ARG A 615 58.59 27.27 37.08
C ARG A 615 58.55 26.21 35.97
N LEU A 616 59.65 26.02 35.25
CA LEU A 616 59.74 24.97 34.22
C LEU A 616 59.61 23.58 34.83
N GLU A 617 60.18 23.36 36.01
CA GLU A 617 60.07 22.11 36.75
C GLU A 617 58.62 21.81 37.19
N THR A 618 57.85 22.82 37.61
CA THR A 618 56.41 22.65 37.90
C THR A 618 55.59 22.30 36.65
N VAL A 619 55.86 22.96 35.51
CA VAL A 619 55.15 22.70 34.25
C VAL A 619 55.47 21.30 33.72
N LEU A 620 56.73 20.84 33.85
CA LEU A 620 57.12 19.48 33.48
C LEU A 620 56.39 18.44 34.33
N LYS A 621 56.25 18.68 35.63
CA LYS A 621 55.54 17.77 36.55
C LYS A 621 54.05 17.67 36.24
N GLU A 622 53.42 18.78 35.87
CA GLU A 622 52.02 18.79 35.41
C GLU A 622 51.87 18.02 34.09
N ARG A 623 52.78 18.23 33.12
CA ARG A 623 52.78 17.51 31.84
C ARG A 623 53.03 16.00 32.01
N GLU A 624 53.89 15.59 32.93
CA GLU A 624 54.09 14.18 33.29
C GLU A 624 52.82 13.56 33.88
N SER A 625 52.10 14.31 34.73
CA SER A 625 50.82 13.84 35.30
C SER A 625 49.72 13.69 34.24
N ASP A 626 49.65 14.61 33.28
CA ASP A 626 48.71 14.56 32.16
C ASP A 626 49.04 13.44 31.17
N LEU A 627 50.32 13.20 30.89
CA LEU A 627 50.76 12.06 30.09
C LEU A 627 50.39 10.75 30.78
N SER A 628 50.63 10.63 32.10
CA SER A 628 50.23 9.45 32.87
C SER A 628 48.71 9.19 32.82
N ARG A 629 47.90 10.25 32.91
CA ARG A 629 46.44 10.17 32.77
C ARG A 629 46.02 9.73 31.36
N LYS A 630 46.62 10.29 30.31
CA LYS A 630 46.35 9.89 28.93
C LYS A 630 46.77 8.44 28.66
N THR A 631 47.87 7.98 29.23
CA THR A 631 48.31 6.57 29.13
C THR A 631 47.30 5.62 29.78
N LYS A 632 46.68 5.99 30.91
CA LYS A 632 45.61 5.19 31.53
C LYS A 632 44.35 5.12 30.67
N LEU A 633 43.89 6.24 30.11
CA LEU A 633 42.72 6.26 29.21
C LEU A 633 42.97 5.41 27.94
N LEU A 634 44.18 5.45 27.41
CA LEU A 634 44.55 4.62 26.25
C LEU A 634 44.53 3.13 26.60
N GLN A 635 44.97 2.76 27.81
CA GLN A 635 44.94 1.38 28.31
C GLN A 635 43.49 0.88 28.50
N GLU A 636 42.61 1.71 29.05
CA GLU A 636 41.17 1.40 29.19
C GLU A 636 40.50 1.19 27.83
N ALA A 637 40.73 2.09 26.86
CA ALA A 637 40.23 1.93 25.49
C ALA A 637 40.79 0.69 24.77
N GLN A 638 42.03 0.28 25.10
CA GLN A 638 42.65 -0.92 24.56
C GLN A 638 42.06 -2.20 25.16
N ASP A 639 41.68 -2.18 26.43
CA ASP A 639 41.03 -3.30 27.11
C ASP A 639 39.55 -3.44 26.70
N GLU A 640 38.83 -2.33 26.48
CA GLU A 640 37.50 -2.33 25.85
C GLU A 640 37.53 -2.91 24.43
N ASN A 641 38.54 -2.57 23.62
CA ASN A 641 38.70 -3.16 22.29
C ASN A 641 38.95 -4.67 22.32
N LYS A 642 39.65 -5.19 23.34
CA LYS A 642 39.81 -6.64 23.52
C LYS A 642 38.48 -7.30 23.91
N LEU A 643 37.66 -6.62 24.71
CA LEU A 643 36.33 -7.08 25.09
C LEU A 643 35.41 -7.16 23.87
N PHE A 644 35.37 -6.12 23.04
CA PHE A 644 34.58 -6.11 21.80
C PHE A 644 35.04 -7.18 20.80
N LYS A 645 36.34 -7.40 20.65
CA LYS A 645 36.85 -8.51 19.82
C LYS A 645 36.39 -9.88 20.32
N SER A 646 36.36 -10.08 21.64
CA SER A 646 35.91 -11.34 22.24
C SER A 646 34.40 -11.56 22.02
N GLN A 647 33.59 -10.50 22.15
CA GLN A 647 32.14 -10.54 21.84
C GLN A 647 31.85 -10.82 20.36
N ILE A 648 32.61 -10.22 19.44
CA ILE A 648 32.45 -10.47 18.00
C ILE A 648 32.78 -11.92 17.65
N GLU A 649 33.80 -12.51 18.29
CA GLU A 649 34.18 -13.91 18.06
C GLU A 649 33.11 -14.88 18.61
N GLU A 650 32.51 -14.56 19.76
CA GLU A 650 31.43 -15.33 20.37
C GLU A 650 30.14 -15.29 19.53
N LEU A 651 29.78 -14.12 18.98
CA LEU A 651 28.66 -13.97 18.04
C LEU A 651 28.89 -14.74 16.73
N LYS A 652 30.14 -14.79 16.22
CA LYS A 652 30.47 -15.60 15.06
C LYS A 652 30.29 -17.09 15.35
N GLN A 653 30.70 -17.59 16.52
CA GLN A 653 30.50 -18.99 16.90
C GLN A 653 29.02 -19.36 17.05
N GLN A 654 28.19 -18.49 17.62
CA GLN A 654 26.74 -18.70 17.70
C GLN A 654 26.08 -18.78 16.31
N ASN A 655 26.52 -17.94 15.37
CA ASN A 655 26.00 -17.92 14.01
C ASN A 655 26.38 -19.21 13.23
N TYR A 656 27.60 -19.74 13.45
CA TYR A 656 28.01 -21.03 12.89
C TYR A 656 27.22 -22.22 13.43
N GLN A 657 26.75 -22.18 14.70
CA GLN A 657 25.92 -23.23 15.27
C GLN A 657 24.47 -23.19 14.75
N GLN A 658 23.90 -21.99 14.53
CA GLN A 658 22.56 -21.82 13.94
C GLN A 658 22.50 -22.23 12.46
N ALA A 659 23.58 -22.06 11.69
CA ALA A 659 23.63 -22.48 10.29
C ALA A 659 23.61 -24.02 10.11
N SER A 660 23.89 -24.79 11.15
CA SER A 660 23.89 -26.26 11.10
C SER A 660 22.52 -26.92 11.33
N SER A 661 21.49 -26.15 11.72
CA SER A 661 20.14 -26.68 12.00
C SER A 661 19.12 -26.45 10.88
N PHE A 662 19.54 -25.90 9.73
CA PHE A 662 18.66 -25.78 8.56
C PHE A 662 18.72 -27.04 7.69
N PRO A 663 17.58 -27.56 7.17
CA PRO A 663 17.57 -28.73 6.30
C PRO A 663 18.32 -28.45 4.99
N PRO A 664 18.84 -29.49 4.29
CA PRO A 664 19.60 -29.30 3.07
C PRO A 664 18.76 -28.59 2.01
N HIS A 665 19.38 -27.63 1.31
CA HIS A 665 18.81 -26.83 0.22
C HIS A 665 18.05 -27.67 -0.86
N GLU A 666 18.33 -28.96 -0.95
CA GLU A 666 17.72 -29.90 -1.88
C GLU A 666 16.25 -30.26 -1.54
N GLU A 667 15.89 -30.30 -0.26
CA GLU A 667 14.53 -30.62 0.17
C GLU A 667 13.58 -29.43 -0.07
N LEU A 668 14.11 -28.20 0.09
CA LEU A 668 13.38 -26.97 -0.17
C LEU A 668 13.13 -26.77 -1.68
N LEU A 669 14.12 -27.06 -2.53
CA LEU A 669 13.97 -27.07 -3.99
C LEU A 669 12.92 -28.09 -4.44
N LYS A 670 12.87 -29.26 -3.81
CA LYS A 670 11.88 -30.29 -4.13
C LYS A 670 10.46 -29.83 -3.80
N VAL A 671 10.26 -29.24 -2.63
CA VAL A 671 8.96 -28.66 -2.21
C VAL A 671 8.54 -27.53 -3.15
N ILE A 672 9.45 -26.63 -3.55
CA ILE A 672 9.15 -25.58 -4.52
C ILE A 672 8.72 -26.20 -5.86
N SER A 673 9.44 -27.22 -6.36
CA SER A 673 9.09 -27.88 -7.63
C SER A 673 7.74 -28.61 -7.59
N GLU A 674 7.35 -29.15 -6.43
CA GLU A 674 6.06 -29.80 -6.23
C GLU A 674 4.93 -28.75 -6.19
N ARG A 675 5.18 -27.61 -5.52
CA ARG A 675 4.24 -26.48 -5.52
C ARG A 675 4.07 -25.84 -6.89
N GLU A 676 5.13 -25.73 -7.68
CA GLU A 676 5.05 -25.24 -9.07
C GLU A 676 4.23 -26.19 -9.97
N LYS A 677 4.34 -27.51 -9.75
CA LYS A 677 3.49 -28.50 -10.43
C LYS A 677 2.02 -28.41 -10.01
N GLU A 678 1.76 -28.17 -8.73
CA GLU A 678 0.40 -27.93 -8.22
C GLU A 678 -0.20 -26.66 -8.82
N ILE A 679 0.56 -25.56 -8.88
CA ILE A 679 0.11 -24.30 -9.47
C ILE A 679 -0.19 -24.48 -10.96
N THR A 680 0.65 -25.18 -11.71
CA THR A 680 0.39 -25.45 -13.14
C THR A 680 -0.80 -26.38 -13.35
N GLY A 681 -1.02 -27.36 -12.47
CA GLY A 681 -2.24 -28.18 -12.44
C GLY A 681 -3.50 -27.35 -12.24
N LEU A 682 -3.51 -26.50 -11.22
CA LEU A 682 -4.64 -25.61 -10.92
C LEU A 682 -4.89 -24.57 -12.02
N GLN A 683 -3.84 -24.06 -12.67
CA GLN A 683 -3.97 -23.16 -13.81
C GLN A 683 -4.64 -23.83 -15.01
N ASN A 684 -4.30 -25.09 -15.30
CA ASN A 684 -4.93 -25.86 -16.37
C ASN A 684 -6.40 -26.19 -16.06
N GLU A 685 -6.71 -26.50 -14.80
CA GLU A 685 -8.07 -26.77 -14.37
C GLU A 685 -8.95 -25.51 -14.42
N LEU A 686 -8.40 -24.36 -14.03
CA LEU A 686 -9.05 -23.05 -14.21
C LEU A 686 -9.33 -22.74 -15.69
N ALA A 687 -8.38 -23.03 -16.59
CA ALA A 687 -8.57 -22.85 -18.02
C ALA A 687 -9.68 -23.76 -18.57
N SER A 688 -9.70 -25.04 -18.17
CA SER A 688 -10.73 -26.00 -18.57
C SER A 688 -12.13 -25.60 -18.07
N LEU A 689 -12.24 -25.16 -16.81
CA LEU A 689 -13.51 -24.67 -16.23
C LEU A 689 -13.98 -23.40 -16.93
N LYS A 690 -13.06 -22.50 -17.28
CA LYS A 690 -13.39 -21.29 -18.04
C LYS A 690 -13.94 -21.61 -19.43
N ASP A 691 -13.32 -22.55 -20.15
CA ASP A 691 -13.81 -23.00 -21.46
C ASP A 691 -15.18 -23.68 -21.35
N ALA A 692 -15.41 -24.49 -20.31
CA ALA A 692 -16.70 -25.12 -20.05
C ALA A 692 -17.80 -24.09 -19.75
N VAL A 693 -17.50 -23.05 -18.96
CA VAL A 693 -18.42 -21.94 -18.68
C VAL A 693 -18.72 -21.13 -19.95
N GLU A 694 -17.70 -20.85 -20.77
CA GLU A 694 -17.88 -20.12 -22.02
C GLU A 694 -18.73 -20.91 -23.03
N HIS A 695 -18.54 -22.24 -23.08
CA HIS A 695 -19.37 -23.13 -23.88
C HIS A 695 -20.83 -23.16 -23.38
N GLN A 696 -21.06 -23.18 -22.07
CA GLN A 696 -22.42 -23.09 -21.52
C GLN A 696 -23.06 -21.72 -21.78
N ARG A 697 -22.29 -20.64 -21.75
CA ARG A 697 -22.76 -19.30 -22.13
C ARG A 697 -23.23 -19.25 -23.57
N LYS A 698 -22.44 -19.76 -24.51
CA LYS A 698 -22.84 -19.84 -25.93
C LYS A 698 -24.11 -20.65 -26.10
N LYS A 699 -24.18 -21.85 -25.49
CA LYS A 699 -25.38 -22.69 -25.55
C LYS A 699 -26.61 -22.00 -24.93
N ASN A 700 -26.45 -21.25 -23.84
CA ASN A 700 -27.55 -20.49 -23.23
C ASN A 700 -28.01 -19.35 -24.14
N ASN A 701 -27.08 -18.64 -24.79
CA ASN A 701 -27.40 -17.60 -25.75
C ASN A 701 -28.16 -18.16 -26.97
N ASP A 702 -27.71 -19.28 -27.54
CA ASP A 702 -28.41 -19.95 -28.65
C ASP A 702 -29.82 -20.39 -28.25
N LEU A 703 -30.00 -20.85 -27.00
CA LEU A 703 -31.32 -21.21 -26.46
C LEU A 703 -32.21 -19.99 -26.23
N ARG A 704 -31.64 -18.84 -25.84
CA ARG A 704 -32.39 -17.58 -25.71
C ARG A 704 -32.86 -17.08 -27.07
N GLU A 705 -32.00 -17.16 -28.10
CA GLU A 705 -32.35 -16.79 -29.46
C GLU A 705 -33.47 -17.68 -30.01
N LYS A 706 -33.34 -19.00 -29.88
CA LYS A 706 -34.40 -19.95 -30.29
C LYS A 706 -35.71 -19.76 -29.52
N ASN A 707 -35.65 -19.46 -28.22
CA ASN A 707 -36.85 -19.17 -27.43
C ASN A 707 -37.48 -17.83 -27.81
N TRP A 708 -36.66 -16.83 -28.16
CA TRP A 708 -37.15 -15.55 -28.64
C TRP A 708 -37.85 -15.71 -30.00
N GLU A 709 -37.27 -16.44 -30.94
CA GLU A 709 -37.90 -16.78 -32.22
C GLU A 709 -39.21 -17.57 -32.03
N ALA A 710 -39.25 -18.53 -31.09
CA ALA A 710 -40.46 -19.27 -30.76
C ALA A 710 -41.54 -18.37 -30.15
N MET A 711 -41.15 -17.43 -29.28
CA MET A 711 -42.06 -16.46 -28.68
C MET A 711 -42.60 -15.47 -29.73
N GLU A 712 -41.78 -15.06 -30.70
CA GLU A 712 -42.21 -14.21 -31.81
C GLU A 712 -43.18 -14.93 -32.75
N ALA A 713 -42.93 -16.20 -33.06
CA ALA A 713 -43.87 -17.03 -33.83
C ALA A 713 -45.20 -17.22 -33.09
N LEU A 714 -45.16 -17.49 -31.79
CA LEU A 714 -46.35 -17.60 -30.95
C LEU A 714 -47.13 -16.27 -30.91
N ALA A 715 -46.47 -15.14 -30.66
CA ALA A 715 -47.11 -13.82 -30.67
C ALA A 715 -47.76 -13.49 -32.03
N SER A 716 -47.13 -13.89 -33.14
CA SER A 716 -47.70 -13.73 -34.49
C SER A 716 -48.96 -14.58 -34.69
N THR A 717 -48.94 -15.84 -34.22
CA THR A 717 -50.14 -16.71 -34.26
C THR A 717 -51.25 -16.27 -33.32
N GLU A 718 -50.91 -15.79 -32.13
CA GLU A 718 -51.86 -15.22 -31.17
C GLU A 718 -52.54 -13.98 -31.76
N LYS A 719 -51.77 -13.07 -32.36
CA LYS A 719 -52.31 -11.89 -33.04
C LYS A 719 -53.25 -12.26 -34.19
N MET A 720 -52.90 -13.26 -35.00
CA MET A 720 -53.77 -13.74 -36.09
C MET A 720 -55.08 -14.33 -35.55
N LEU A 721 -55.03 -15.09 -34.46
CA LEU A 721 -56.23 -15.65 -33.82
C LEU A 721 -57.08 -14.56 -33.17
N GLN A 722 -56.46 -13.60 -32.50
CA GLN A 722 -57.12 -12.45 -31.90
C GLN A 722 -57.84 -11.60 -32.96
N ASP A 723 -57.20 -11.35 -34.11
CA ASP A 723 -57.81 -10.62 -35.23
C ASP A 723 -58.99 -11.37 -35.84
N LYS A 724 -58.91 -12.71 -35.94
CA LYS A 724 -60.05 -13.55 -36.38
C LYS A 724 -61.19 -13.53 -35.37
N VAL A 725 -60.91 -13.70 -34.09
CA VAL A 725 -61.91 -13.69 -33.01
C VAL A 725 -62.61 -12.33 -32.94
N ASN A 726 -61.87 -11.22 -33.06
CA ASN A 726 -62.45 -9.88 -33.06
C ASN A 726 -63.34 -9.62 -34.29
N LYS A 727 -63.02 -10.22 -35.45
CA LYS A 727 -63.82 -10.07 -36.67
C LYS A 727 -65.10 -10.92 -36.64
N THR A 728 -65.02 -12.15 -36.14
CA THR A 728 -66.17 -13.07 -36.02
C THR A 728 -67.15 -12.60 -34.92
N SER A 729 -66.63 -12.21 -33.75
CA SER A 729 -67.45 -11.75 -32.62
C SER A 729 -68.23 -10.46 -32.89
N LYS A 730 -67.71 -9.56 -33.75
CA LYS A 730 -68.41 -8.32 -34.14
C LYS A 730 -69.57 -8.58 -35.10
N VAL A 731 -69.44 -9.55 -36.00
CA VAL A 731 -70.50 -9.93 -36.96
C VAL A 731 -71.62 -10.71 -36.26
N GLU A 732 -71.27 -11.65 -35.38
CA GLU A 732 -72.25 -12.46 -34.65
C GLU A 732 -73.04 -11.65 -33.62
N ARG A 733 -72.41 -10.71 -32.90
CA ARG A 733 -73.13 -9.82 -31.97
C ARG A 733 -74.16 -8.93 -32.69
N GLN A 734 -73.82 -8.38 -33.86
CA GLN A 734 -74.74 -7.51 -34.59
C GLN A 734 -75.98 -8.28 -35.09
N GLN A 735 -75.80 -9.51 -35.58
CA GLN A 735 -76.91 -10.36 -36.03
C GLN A 735 -77.79 -10.84 -34.86
N HIS A 736 -77.19 -11.16 -33.71
CA HIS A 736 -77.97 -11.58 -32.53
C HIS A 736 -78.80 -10.45 -31.94
N VAL A 737 -78.27 -9.23 -31.90
CA VAL A 737 -79.01 -8.05 -31.40
C VAL A 737 -80.20 -7.78 -32.31
N GLU A 738 -80.01 -7.75 -33.63
CA GLU A 738 -81.11 -7.50 -34.58
C GLU A 738 -82.21 -8.58 -34.52
N ALA A 739 -81.84 -9.85 -34.32
CA ALA A 739 -82.79 -10.96 -34.17
C ALA A 739 -83.63 -10.85 -32.88
N VAL A 740 -82.99 -10.55 -31.74
CA VAL A 740 -83.66 -10.39 -30.44
C VAL A 740 -84.57 -9.17 -30.43
N GLU A 741 -84.16 -8.07 -31.06
CA GLU A 741 -84.98 -6.86 -31.20
C GLU A 741 -86.26 -7.12 -32.01
N LEU A 742 -86.16 -7.94 -33.07
CA LEU A 742 -87.30 -8.32 -33.91
C LEU A 742 -88.26 -9.27 -33.16
N GLU A 743 -87.71 -10.24 -32.44
CA GLU A 743 -88.49 -11.18 -31.63
C GLU A 743 -89.23 -10.48 -30.48
N ALA A 744 -88.57 -9.56 -29.77
CA ALA A 744 -89.18 -8.76 -28.71
C ALA A 744 -90.31 -7.86 -29.25
N LYS A 745 -90.12 -7.24 -30.43
CA LYS A 745 -91.18 -6.47 -31.11
C LYS A 745 -92.40 -7.34 -31.42
N GLU A 746 -92.21 -8.58 -31.89
CA GLU A 746 -93.30 -9.49 -32.23
C GLU A 746 -94.03 -10.04 -31.00
N VAL A 747 -93.30 -10.37 -29.93
CA VAL A 747 -93.91 -10.82 -28.66
C VAL A 747 -94.76 -9.70 -28.04
N LEU A 748 -94.26 -8.47 -28.01
CA LEU A 748 -94.98 -7.33 -27.45
C LEU A 748 -96.24 -6.96 -28.25
N LYS A 749 -96.20 -7.05 -29.59
CA LYS A 749 -97.40 -6.91 -30.45
C LYS A 749 -98.44 -8.00 -30.17
N LYS A 750 -98.01 -9.25 -29.91
CA LYS A 750 -98.93 -10.36 -29.58
C LYS A 750 -99.59 -10.18 -28.22
N LEU A 751 -98.85 -9.73 -27.21
CA LEU A 751 -99.35 -9.57 -25.85
C LEU A 751 -100.31 -8.37 -25.72
N PHE A 752 -100.14 -7.32 -26.54
CA PHE A 752 -100.98 -6.11 -26.49
C PHE A 752 -101.51 -5.71 -27.89
N PRO A 753 -102.46 -6.47 -28.47
CA PRO A 753 -102.93 -6.26 -29.85
C PRO A 753 -103.66 -4.93 -30.09
N LYS A 754 -104.10 -4.27 -29.01
CA LYS A 754 -104.82 -2.99 -29.04
C LYS A 754 -103.90 -1.76 -29.08
N VAL A 755 -102.59 -1.96 -28.91
CA VAL A 755 -101.58 -0.89 -28.91
C VAL A 755 -100.92 -0.83 -30.29
N SER A 756 -101.21 0.22 -31.07
CA SER A 756 -100.66 0.40 -32.42
C SER A 756 -99.53 1.42 -32.45
N VAL A 757 -98.35 1.03 -32.95
CA VAL A 757 -97.13 1.85 -33.08
C VAL A 757 -96.50 1.64 -34.48
N PRO A 758 -96.03 2.70 -35.18
CA PRO A 758 -95.44 2.59 -36.52
C PRO A 758 -94.20 1.69 -36.60
N SER A 759 -94.06 0.93 -37.70
CA SER A 759 -93.05 -0.15 -37.85
C SER A 759 -91.65 0.33 -38.31
N ASN A 760 -91.49 1.59 -38.69
CA ASN A 760 -90.28 2.15 -39.30
C ASN A 760 -89.35 2.88 -38.32
N LEU A 761 -89.46 2.58 -37.02
CA LEU A 761 -88.71 3.22 -35.93
C LEU A 761 -87.58 2.31 -35.41
N SER A 762 -86.49 2.91 -34.93
CA SER A 762 -85.41 2.20 -34.25
C SER A 762 -85.94 1.46 -33.01
N TYR A 763 -85.28 0.38 -32.56
CA TYR A 763 -85.84 -0.48 -31.50
C TYR A 763 -86.13 0.28 -30.19
N SER A 764 -85.21 1.16 -29.77
CA SER A 764 -85.37 2.01 -28.58
C SER A 764 -86.55 2.98 -28.69
N GLU A 765 -86.75 3.60 -29.86
CA GLU A 765 -87.85 4.55 -30.09
C GLU A 765 -89.20 3.83 -30.19
N TRP A 766 -89.21 2.63 -30.77
CA TRP A 766 -90.41 1.79 -30.86
C TRP A 766 -90.86 1.30 -29.48
N LEU A 767 -89.94 0.82 -28.64
CA LEU A 767 -90.22 0.38 -27.27
C LEU A 767 -90.80 1.49 -26.41
N HIS A 768 -90.24 2.69 -26.49
CA HIS A 768 -90.72 3.82 -25.70
C HIS A 768 -92.12 4.28 -26.13
N GLY A 769 -92.40 4.26 -27.44
CA GLY A 769 -93.75 4.52 -27.97
C GLY A 769 -94.77 3.45 -27.55
N PHE A 770 -94.35 2.19 -27.51
CA PHE A 770 -95.17 1.06 -27.05
C PHE A 770 -95.49 1.15 -25.56
N GLU A 771 -94.48 1.43 -24.72
CA GLU A 771 -94.63 1.58 -23.27
C GLU A 771 -95.64 2.67 -22.90
N LYS A 772 -95.56 3.83 -23.56
CA LYS A 772 -96.47 4.95 -23.32
C LYS A 772 -97.93 4.58 -23.59
N ARG A 773 -98.19 3.85 -24.68
CA ARG A 773 -99.55 3.40 -25.06
C ARG A 773 -100.05 2.22 -24.23
N ALA A 774 -99.16 1.32 -23.79
CA ALA A 774 -99.51 0.21 -22.93
C ALA A 774 -99.93 0.68 -21.53
N LYS A 775 -99.24 1.70 -20.98
CA LYS A 775 -99.58 2.32 -19.70
C LYS A 775 -100.98 2.94 -19.67
N GLU A 776 -101.48 3.41 -20.80
CA GLU A 776 -102.86 3.95 -20.92
C GLU A 776 -103.94 2.84 -20.89
N CYS A 777 -103.60 1.58 -21.19
CA CYS A 777 -104.54 0.45 -21.20
C CYS A 777 -104.67 -0.29 -19.85
N VAL A 778 -103.71 -0.15 -18.92
CA VAL A 778 -103.63 -0.95 -17.68
C VAL A 778 -104.36 -0.28 -16.49
N ALA A 779 -104.89 0.94 -16.63
CA ALA A 779 -105.56 1.68 -15.55
C ALA A 779 -106.98 1.18 -15.18
N GLY A 780 -107.30 -0.10 -15.34
CA GLY A 780 -108.59 -0.64 -14.87
C GLY A 780 -108.68 -2.15 -14.88
N THR A 781 -108.45 -2.79 -13.72
CA THR A 781 -109.31 -3.81 -13.07
C THR A 781 -108.56 -4.57 -11.97
N SER A 782 -109.24 -4.81 -10.84
CA SER A 782 -108.78 -5.51 -9.63
C SER A 782 -109.52 -6.84 -9.44
N GLY A 783 -108.91 -7.87 -8.83
CA GLY A 783 -109.61 -9.14 -8.53
C GLY A 783 -108.93 -10.10 -7.54
N SER A 784 -109.20 -9.88 -6.24
CA SER A 784 -109.36 -10.74 -5.04
C SER A 784 -109.03 -12.26 -4.94
N GLU A 785 -108.42 -12.96 -5.90
CA GLU A 785 -108.01 -14.39 -5.72
C GLU A 785 -106.51 -14.53 -5.36
N GLU A 786 -105.76 -13.43 -5.39
CA GLU A 786 -104.30 -13.41 -5.19
C GLU A 786 -103.87 -13.61 -3.73
N VAL A 787 -104.73 -13.35 -2.74
CA VAL A 787 -104.34 -13.28 -1.32
C VAL A 787 -103.94 -14.65 -0.73
N LYS A 788 -104.57 -15.75 -1.13
CA LYS A 788 -104.22 -17.10 -0.62
C LYS A 788 -102.97 -17.69 -1.29
N VAL A 789 -102.74 -17.37 -2.57
CA VAL A 789 -101.50 -17.73 -3.27
C VAL A 789 -100.34 -16.89 -2.75
N LEU A 790 -100.59 -15.62 -2.40
CA LEU A 790 -99.60 -14.74 -1.78
C LEU A 790 -99.26 -15.18 -0.35
N GLU A 791 -100.19 -15.71 0.45
CA GLU A 791 -99.87 -16.25 1.80
C GLU A 791 -98.98 -17.50 1.74
N HIS A 792 -99.21 -18.42 0.80
CA HIS A 792 -98.32 -19.59 0.61
C HIS A 792 -96.93 -19.15 0.11
N LYS A 793 -96.88 -18.26 -0.88
CA LYS A 793 -95.63 -17.69 -1.39
C LYS A 793 -94.89 -16.86 -0.34
N LEU A 794 -95.61 -16.21 0.57
CA LEU A 794 -95.01 -15.47 1.69
C LEU A 794 -94.36 -16.44 2.68
N LYS A 795 -94.99 -17.57 2.99
CA LYS A 795 -94.40 -18.58 3.87
C LYS A 795 -93.19 -19.28 3.25
N GLU A 796 -93.24 -19.61 1.95
CA GLU A 796 -92.08 -20.12 1.21
C GLU A 796 -90.96 -19.07 1.13
N ALA A 797 -91.31 -17.79 0.95
CA ALA A 797 -90.34 -16.69 0.98
C ALA A 797 -89.75 -16.47 2.37
N ASP A 798 -90.51 -16.66 3.46
CA ASP A 798 -90.03 -16.57 4.84
C ASP A 798 -89.09 -17.74 5.17
N GLU A 799 -89.41 -18.97 4.75
CA GLU A 799 -88.52 -20.14 4.90
C GLU A 799 -87.23 -19.95 4.08
N MET A 800 -87.33 -19.46 2.85
CA MET A 800 -86.17 -19.10 2.02
C MET A 800 -85.36 -17.95 2.63
N HIS A 801 -86.02 -16.96 3.23
CA HIS A 801 -85.36 -15.85 3.94
C HIS A 801 -84.60 -16.39 5.17
N THR A 802 -85.16 -17.33 5.94
CA THR A 802 -84.43 -17.94 7.06
C THR A 802 -83.22 -18.77 6.61
N LEU A 803 -83.32 -19.48 5.48
CA LEU A 803 -82.19 -20.21 4.91
C LEU A 803 -81.09 -19.25 4.43
N LEU A 804 -81.46 -18.19 3.71
CA LEU A 804 -80.55 -17.14 3.25
C LEU A 804 -79.91 -16.38 4.41
N GLN A 805 -80.64 -16.17 5.51
CA GLN A 805 -80.12 -15.57 6.73
C GLN A 805 -79.04 -16.46 7.36
N LEU A 806 -79.29 -17.78 7.46
CA LEU A 806 -78.30 -18.76 7.95
C LEU A 806 -77.08 -18.85 7.03
N GLU A 807 -77.28 -18.76 5.71
CA GLU A 807 -76.17 -18.73 4.75
C GLU A 807 -75.35 -17.44 4.89
N CYS A 808 -76.00 -16.28 5.05
CA CYS A 808 -75.34 -15.01 5.35
C CYS A 808 -74.55 -15.06 6.67
N GLU A 809 -75.06 -15.72 7.71
CA GLU A 809 -74.36 -15.90 8.98
C GLU A 809 -73.13 -16.80 8.82
N LYS A 810 -73.23 -17.88 8.04
CA LYS A 810 -72.07 -18.72 7.68
C LYS A 810 -71.03 -17.92 6.90
N TYR A 811 -71.43 -17.13 5.90
CA TYR A 811 -70.51 -16.27 5.15
C TYR A 811 -69.84 -15.23 6.06
N LYS A 812 -70.59 -14.61 6.99
CA LYS A 812 -70.01 -13.70 7.99
C LYS A 812 -68.98 -14.40 8.88
N SER A 813 -69.24 -15.63 9.31
CA SER A 813 -68.28 -16.43 10.10
C SER A 813 -67.01 -16.74 9.31
N VAL A 814 -67.16 -17.22 8.07
CA VAL A 814 -66.02 -17.52 7.19
C VAL A 814 -65.23 -16.23 6.87
N LEU A 815 -65.90 -15.10 6.66
CA LEU A 815 -65.24 -13.81 6.46
C LEU A 815 -64.47 -13.35 7.71
N ALA A 816 -65.03 -13.53 8.90
CA ALA A 816 -64.33 -13.21 10.15
C ALA A 816 -63.10 -14.13 10.37
N GLU A 817 -63.20 -15.42 10.01
CA GLU A 817 -62.08 -16.36 10.06
C GLU A 817 -61.00 -16.02 9.02
N THR A 818 -61.37 -15.69 7.78
CA THR A 818 -60.42 -15.29 6.74
C THR A 818 -59.76 -13.94 7.08
N GLU A 819 -60.50 -12.98 7.63
CA GLU A 819 -59.94 -11.74 8.16
C GLU A 819 -58.96 -12.01 9.31
N GLY A 820 -59.30 -12.93 10.22
CA GLY A 820 -58.41 -13.35 11.31
C GLY A 820 -57.11 -13.99 10.80
N ILE A 821 -57.17 -14.80 9.74
CA ILE A 821 -55.99 -15.39 9.08
C ILE A 821 -55.17 -14.29 8.40
N LEU A 822 -55.80 -13.38 7.66
CA LEU A 822 -55.13 -12.26 6.99
C LEU A 822 -54.41 -11.35 8.00
N GLN A 823 -55.04 -11.03 9.14
CA GLN A 823 -54.38 -10.25 10.19
C GLN A 823 -53.18 -10.99 10.81
N LYS A 824 -53.25 -12.32 10.96
CA LYS A 824 -52.09 -13.12 11.42
C LYS A 824 -50.96 -13.11 10.38
N LEU A 825 -51.30 -13.25 9.10
CA LEU A 825 -50.34 -13.20 8.01
C LEU A 825 -49.69 -11.82 7.92
N GLN A 826 -50.47 -10.74 8.01
CA GLN A 826 -49.98 -9.37 8.03
C GLN A 826 -48.99 -9.16 9.18
N ARG A 827 -49.35 -9.54 10.42
CA ARG A 827 -48.43 -9.44 11.56
C ARG A 827 -47.15 -10.27 11.37
N SER A 828 -47.25 -11.46 10.75
CA SER A 828 -46.09 -12.29 10.46
C SER A 828 -45.16 -11.65 9.42
N VAL A 829 -45.72 -11.03 8.38
CA VAL A 829 -44.95 -10.30 7.36
C VAL A 829 -44.29 -9.08 7.98
N GLU A 830 -45.03 -8.27 8.74
CA GLU A 830 -44.49 -7.10 9.44
C GLU A 830 -43.35 -7.48 10.41
N GLN A 831 -43.47 -8.60 11.13
CA GLN A 831 -42.39 -9.11 11.98
C GLN A 831 -41.16 -9.52 11.16
N GLU A 832 -41.35 -10.19 10.04
CA GLU A 832 -40.25 -10.62 9.18
C GLU A 832 -39.58 -9.43 8.49
N GLU A 833 -40.34 -8.44 8.01
CA GLU A 833 -39.83 -7.17 7.50
C GLU A 833 -38.98 -6.44 8.55
N ASN A 834 -39.44 -6.38 9.80
CA ASN A 834 -38.68 -5.78 10.89
C ASN A 834 -37.37 -6.54 11.18
N LYS A 835 -37.37 -7.88 11.13
CA LYS A 835 -36.13 -8.67 11.25
C LYS A 835 -35.16 -8.38 10.11
N TRP A 836 -35.64 -8.34 8.87
CA TRP A 836 -34.80 -8.02 7.72
C TRP A 836 -34.25 -6.60 7.79
N LYS A 837 -35.07 -5.64 8.25
CA LYS A 837 -34.63 -4.26 8.48
C LYS A 837 -33.50 -4.17 9.49
N VAL A 838 -33.61 -4.84 10.65
CA VAL A 838 -32.53 -4.91 11.65
C VAL A 838 -31.28 -5.55 11.06
N LYS A 839 -31.41 -6.65 10.30
CA LYS A 839 -30.29 -7.35 9.68
C LYS A 839 -29.57 -6.49 8.62
N VAL A 840 -30.34 -5.72 7.85
CA VAL A 840 -29.79 -4.73 6.90
C VAL A 840 -29.04 -3.64 7.66
N ASP A 841 -29.63 -3.07 8.72
CA ASP A 841 -28.98 -2.03 9.53
C ASP A 841 -27.68 -2.51 10.19
N GLU A 842 -27.66 -3.76 10.69
CA GLU A 842 -26.45 -4.40 11.22
C GLU A 842 -25.39 -4.59 10.15
N SER A 843 -25.75 -5.15 8.98
CA SER A 843 -24.80 -5.29 7.86
C SER A 843 -24.25 -3.95 7.39
N GLN A 844 -25.06 -2.90 7.38
CA GLN A 844 -24.65 -1.55 7.00
C GLN A 844 -23.72 -0.92 8.04
N LYS A 845 -23.92 -1.20 9.35
CA LYS A 845 -22.96 -0.82 10.40
C LYS A 845 -21.62 -1.54 10.23
N THR A 846 -21.63 -2.84 9.95
CA THR A 846 -20.40 -3.62 9.71
C THR A 846 -19.64 -3.10 8.49
N ILE A 847 -20.33 -2.78 7.39
CA ILE A 847 -19.72 -2.19 6.20
C ILE A 847 -19.09 -0.84 6.52
N LYS A 848 -19.79 0.03 7.27
CA LYS A 848 -19.22 1.32 7.70
C LYS A 848 -17.98 1.14 8.59
N GLN A 849 -17.99 0.17 9.50
CA GLN A 849 -16.83 -0.12 10.33
C GLN A 849 -15.64 -0.64 9.50
N MET A 850 -15.90 -1.52 8.52
CA MET A 850 -14.89 -1.98 7.57
C MET A 850 -14.34 -0.83 6.73
N GLN A 851 -15.19 0.07 6.23
CA GLN A 851 -14.76 1.27 5.49
C GLN A 851 -13.87 2.19 6.33
N LEU A 852 -14.17 2.36 7.62
CA LEU A 852 -13.31 3.12 8.55
C LEU A 852 -11.96 2.44 8.76
N SER A 853 -11.93 1.11 8.92
CA SER A 853 -10.67 0.36 9.05
C SER A 853 -9.84 0.40 7.76
N PHE A 854 -10.50 0.38 6.60
CA PHE A 854 -9.87 0.45 5.30
C PHE A 854 -9.25 1.83 5.06
N THR A 855 -10.00 2.91 5.31
CA THR A 855 -9.48 4.28 5.21
C THR A 855 -8.32 4.54 6.17
N SER A 856 -8.36 3.99 7.39
CA SER A 856 -7.22 4.05 8.32
C SER A 856 -5.99 3.32 7.77
N SER A 857 -6.18 2.15 7.14
CA SER A 857 -5.09 1.37 6.55
C SER A 857 -4.52 2.03 5.29
N GLU A 858 -5.38 2.66 4.47
CA GLU A 858 -4.94 3.47 3.32
C GLU A 858 -4.11 4.68 3.75
N GLN A 859 -4.51 5.36 4.82
CA GLN A 859 -3.73 6.47 5.39
C GLN A 859 -2.37 6.01 5.92
N GLU A 860 -2.29 4.82 6.53
CA GLU A 860 -1.02 4.22 6.96
C GLU A 860 -0.13 3.87 5.76
N LEU A 861 -0.70 3.26 4.72
CA LEU A 861 0.03 2.98 3.47
C LEU A 861 0.56 4.25 2.82
N GLU A 862 -0.21 5.34 2.80
CA GLU A 862 0.24 6.61 2.26
C GLU A 862 1.33 7.27 3.14
N ARG A 863 1.30 7.05 4.46
CA ARG A 863 2.37 7.48 5.36
C ARG A 863 3.67 6.71 5.06
N LEU A 864 3.60 5.37 4.99
CA LEU A 864 4.74 4.52 4.64
C LEU A 864 5.28 4.84 3.24
N ARG A 865 4.42 5.21 2.30
CA ARG A 865 4.81 5.62 0.94
C ARG A 865 5.61 6.92 0.95
N ARG A 866 5.24 7.87 1.81
CA ARG A 866 6.01 9.12 2.04
C ARG A 866 7.34 8.83 2.73
N GLU A 867 7.35 8.04 3.80
CA GLU A 867 8.57 7.66 4.50
C GLU A 867 9.56 6.94 3.57
N ASN A 868 9.08 6.03 2.70
CA ASN A 868 9.93 5.39 1.69
C ASN A 868 10.53 6.40 0.69
N LYS A 869 9.78 7.43 0.31
CA LYS A 869 10.28 8.49 -0.57
C LYS A 869 11.39 9.30 0.13
N ASP A 870 11.21 9.58 1.41
CA ASP A 870 12.21 10.29 2.22
C ASP A 870 13.47 9.47 2.44
N ILE A 871 13.34 8.16 2.72
CA ILE A 871 14.46 7.22 2.79
C ILE A 871 15.22 7.18 1.46
N GLU A 872 14.52 7.16 0.34
CA GLU A 872 15.15 7.15 -0.99
C GLU A 872 15.87 8.49 -1.29
N ASN A 873 15.36 9.62 -0.79
CA ASN A 873 16.05 10.91 -0.89
C ASN A 873 17.34 10.90 -0.04
N LEU A 874 17.27 10.45 1.21
CA LEU A 874 18.44 10.30 2.09
C LEU A 874 19.48 9.33 1.49
N ARG A 875 19.04 8.29 0.79
CA ARG A 875 19.93 7.37 0.07
C ARG A 875 20.72 8.08 -1.03
N ARG A 876 20.06 8.92 -1.83
CA ARG A 876 20.72 9.73 -2.88
C ARG A 876 21.69 10.75 -2.29
N GLU A 877 21.31 11.41 -1.20
CA GLU A 877 22.21 12.33 -0.48
C GLU A 877 23.44 11.59 0.08
N ARG A 878 23.25 10.40 0.66
CA ARG A 878 24.36 9.55 1.11
C ARG A 878 25.30 9.18 -0.04
N GLU A 879 24.75 8.73 -1.18
CA GLU A 879 25.54 8.38 -2.37
C GLU A 879 26.33 9.59 -2.91
N HIS A 880 25.74 10.79 -2.88
CA HIS A 880 26.45 12.02 -3.24
C HIS A 880 27.59 12.32 -2.26
N LEU A 881 27.36 12.21 -0.95
CA LEU A 881 28.39 12.44 0.07
C LEU A 881 29.51 11.40 -0.01
N GLU A 882 29.20 10.13 -0.30
CA GLU A 882 30.19 9.08 -0.55
C GLU A 882 31.07 9.42 -1.76
N MET A 883 30.49 9.91 -2.86
CA MET A 883 31.25 10.32 -4.05
C MET A 883 32.16 11.53 -3.78
N GLU A 884 31.69 12.53 -3.04
CA GLU A 884 32.52 13.67 -2.64
C GLU A 884 33.65 13.26 -1.69
N LEU A 885 33.39 12.30 -0.78
CA LEU A 885 34.43 11.74 0.09
C LEU A 885 35.49 11.00 -0.73
N GLU A 886 35.08 10.15 -1.67
CA GLU A 886 36.02 9.41 -2.54
C GLU A 886 36.88 10.36 -3.38
N LYS A 887 36.29 11.46 -3.88
CA LYS A 887 37.02 12.52 -4.58
C LYS A 887 38.03 13.21 -3.66
N ALA A 888 37.64 13.60 -2.44
CA ALA A 888 38.55 14.20 -1.46
C ALA A 888 39.67 13.25 -1.05
N GLU A 889 39.40 11.94 -0.95
CA GLU A 889 40.42 10.93 -0.70
C GLU A 889 41.38 10.77 -1.88
N MET A 890 40.86 10.82 -3.12
CA MET A 890 41.69 10.80 -4.32
C MET A 890 42.60 12.04 -4.37
N GLU A 891 42.06 13.24 -4.15
CA GLU A 891 42.84 14.49 -4.06
C GLU A 891 43.90 14.42 -2.95
N ARG A 892 43.55 13.92 -1.76
CA ARG A 892 44.51 13.71 -0.67
C ARG A 892 45.62 12.73 -1.06
N SER A 893 45.28 11.65 -1.75
CA SER A 893 46.26 10.68 -2.26
C SER A 893 47.22 11.36 -3.25
N THR A 894 46.71 12.19 -4.16
CA THR A 894 47.51 12.94 -5.13
C THR A 894 48.47 13.91 -4.43
N TYR A 895 47.99 14.69 -3.46
CA TYR A 895 48.85 15.58 -2.67
C TYR A 895 49.93 14.84 -1.89
N VAL A 896 49.60 13.67 -1.33
CA VAL A 896 50.58 12.83 -0.63
C VAL A 896 51.65 12.30 -1.58
N THR A 897 51.28 11.93 -2.81
CA THR A 897 52.26 11.52 -3.84
C THR A 897 53.14 12.68 -4.26
N GLU A 898 52.58 13.87 -4.50
CA GLU A 898 53.36 15.06 -4.87
C GLU A 898 54.33 15.47 -3.76
N LEU A 899 53.91 15.42 -2.48
CA LEU A 899 54.79 15.69 -1.35
C LEU A 899 55.91 14.66 -1.21
N LYS A 900 55.64 13.38 -1.49
CA LYS A 900 56.68 12.35 -1.54
C LYS A 900 57.69 12.64 -2.64
N ASP A 901 57.23 12.99 -3.83
CA ASP A 901 58.12 13.30 -4.95
C ASP A 901 58.99 14.52 -4.64
N LEU A 902 58.41 15.58 -4.07
CA LEU A 902 59.14 16.77 -3.65
C LEU A 902 60.18 16.46 -2.56
N LEU A 903 59.82 15.60 -1.59
CA LEU A 903 60.74 15.16 -0.55
C LEU A 903 61.90 14.35 -1.15
N THR A 904 61.63 13.45 -2.11
CA THR A 904 62.69 12.70 -2.79
C THR A 904 63.61 13.60 -3.61
N GLU A 905 63.08 14.64 -4.26
CA GLU A 905 63.88 15.60 -5.01
C GLU A 905 64.75 16.47 -4.08
N LEU A 906 64.21 16.91 -2.93
CA LEU A 906 64.98 17.63 -1.91
C LEU A 906 66.07 16.74 -1.30
N GLN A 907 65.75 15.48 -1.01
CA GLN A 907 66.72 14.50 -0.52
C GLN A 907 67.86 14.32 -1.52
N LYS A 908 67.53 14.16 -2.80
CA LYS A 908 68.52 14.04 -3.88
C LYS A 908 69.40 15.28 -3.99
N LYS A 909 68.83 16.49 -3.96
CA LYS A 909 69.61 17.74 -3.97
C LYS A 909 70.54 17.87 -2.78
N LEU A 910 70.10 17.39 -1.61
CA LEU A 910 70.94 17.36 -0.41
C LEU A 910 72.10 16.39 -0.58
N ASP A 911 71.84 15.18 -1.10
CA ASP A 911 72.87 14.17 -1.37
C ASP A 911 73.87 14.65 -2.44
N ASP A 912 73.39 15.32 -3.49
CA ASP A 912 74.23 15.93 -4.54
C ASP A 912 75.09 17.07 -3.95
N SER A 913 74.50 17.95 -3.13
CA SER A 913 75.24 19.03 -2.45
C SER A 913 76.26 18.48 -1.45
N TYR A 914 75.93 17.40 -0.75
CA TYR A 914 76.84 16.73 0.17
C TYR A 914 78.01 16.10 -0.59
N SER A 915 77.73 15.42 -1.70
CA SER A 915 78.74 14.83 -2.59
C SER A 915 79.67 15.89 -3.17
N GLU A 916 79.13 17.04 -3.59
CA GLU A 916 79.92 18.17 -4.08
C GLU A 916 80.78 18.79 -2.98
N ALA A 917 80.27 18.94 -1.75
CA ALA A 917 81.05 19.40 -0.61
C ALA A 917 82.20 18.43 -0.28
N VAL A 918 81.97 17.11 -0.36
CA VAL A 918 83.01 16.09 -0.21
C VAL A 918 84.07 16.24 -1.30
N ARG A 919 83.67 16.40 -2.57
CA ARG A 919 84.57 16.62 -3.70
C ARG A 919 85.44 17.87 -3.51
N GLN A 920 84.84 18.99 -3.10
CA GLN A 920 85.57 20.23 -2.81
C GLN A 920 86.56 20.06 -1.64
N ASN A 921 86.19 19.30 -0.61
CA ASN A 921 87.09 18.99 0.50
C ASN A 921 88.27 18.09 0.06
N GLU A 922 88.04 17.15 -0.85
CA GLU A 922 89.10 16.35 -1.47
C GLU A 922 90.05 17.22 -2.31
N GLU A 923 89.52 18.13 -3.13
CA GLU A 923 90.31 19.09 -3.90
C GLU A 923 91.13 20.03 -2.99
N LEU A 924 90.52 20.52 -1.92
CA LEU A 924 91.19 21.37 -0.95
C LEU A 924 92.31 20.63 -0.21
N ASN A 925 92.10 19.36 0.12
CA ASN A 925 93.16 18.51 0.68
C ASN A 925 94.29 18.26 -0.32
N LEU A 926 93.98 18.08 -1.61
CA LEU A 926 94.98 17.94 -2.66
C LEU A 926 95.81 19.23 -2.82
N LEU A 927 95.16 20.39 -2.87
CA LEU A 927 95.81 21.71 -2.90
C LEU A 927 96.67 21.94 -1.67
N LYS A 928 96.19 21.57 -0.47
CA LYS A 928 96.95 21.67 0.78
C LYS A 928 98.19 20.77 0.74
N LYS A 929 98.09 19.57 0.16
CA LYS A 929 99.23 18.67 -0.05
C LYS A 929 100.24 19.29 -1.02
N GLN A 930 99.78 19.81 -2.16
CA GLN A 930 100.65 20.50 -3.12
C GLN A 930 101.35 21.71 -2.48
N LEU A 931 100.62 22.54 -1.73
CA LEU A 931 101.19 23.70 -1.05
C LEU A 931 102.26 23.29 -0.03
N ASN A 932 102.01 22.23 0.75
CA ASN A 932 103.00 21.70 1.68
C ASN A 932 104.26 21.17 0.96
N GLU A 933 104.11 20.52 -0.20
CA GLU A 933 105.23 20.10 -1.03
C GLU A 933 106.01 21.31 -1.57
N THR A 934 105.34 22.36 -2.03
CA THR A 934 105.98 23.60 -2.51
C THR A 934 106.71 24.31 -1.36
N LEU A 935 106.10 24.39 -0.18
CA LEU A 935 106.73 24.95 1.03
C LEU A 935 107.97 24.14 1.45
N ALA A 936 107.92 22.81 1.34
CA ALA A 936 109.07 21.96 1.61
C ALA A 936 110.22 22.25 0.62
N LYS A 937 109.92 22.36 -0.68
CA LYS A 937 110.90 22.73 -1.72
C LYS A 937 111.51 24.12 -1.49
N LEU A 938 110.69 25.11 -1.14
CA LEU A 938 111.15 26.45 -0.79
C LEU A 938 112.04 26.45 0.45
N ARG A 939 111.72 25.65 1.48
CA ARG A 939 112.58 25.49 2.66
C ARG A 939 113.93 24.85 2.29
N THR A 940 113.95 23.82 1.45
CA THR A 940 115.21 23.21 1.00
C THR A 940 116.04 24.21 0.22
N GLU A 941 115.45 24.94 -0.73
CA GLU A 941 116.15 25.97 -1.51
C GLU A 941 116.67 27.11 -0.61
N GLN A 942 115.89 27.54 0.38
CA GLN A 942 116.32 28.55 1.35
C GLN A 942 117.50 28.05 2.21
N SER A 943 117.49 26.78 2.61
CA SER A 943 118.62 26.18 3.35
C SER A 943 119.89 26.10 2.48
N GLU A 944 119.75 25.81 1.19
CA GLU A 944 120.86 25.81 0.23
C GLU A 944 121.40 27.22 0.00
N ARG A 945 120.52 28.23 -0.19
CA ARG A 945 120.92 29.64 -0.28
C ARG A 945 121.69 30.10 0.95
N GLN A 946 121.24 29.72 2.16
CA GLN A 946 121.97 30.02 3.40
C GLN A 946 123.35 29.35 3.45
N LYS A 947 123.46 28.10 2.99
CA LYS A 947 124.74 27.39 2.90
C LYS A 947 125.71 28.08 1.93
N VAL A 948 125.23 28.43 0.73
CA VAL A 948 126.02 29.16 -0.28
C VAL A 948 126.48 30.52 0.25
N ALA A 949 125.60 31.27 0.93
CA ALA A 949 125.96 32.53 1.57
C ALA A 949 127.05 32.35 2.65
N GLY A 950 126.96 31.27 3.45
CA GLY A 950 127.98 30.93 4.44
C GLY A 950 129.32 30.55 3.83
N ASP A 951 129.33 29.76 2.75
CA ASP A 951 130.55 29.35 2.04
C ASP A 951 131.21 30.54 1.33
N LEU A 952 130.42 31.47 0.77
CA LEU A 952 130.91 32.73 0.20
C LEU A 952 131.61 33.59 1.26
N HIS A 953 131.05 33.67 2.47
CA HIS A 953 131.68 34.41 3.56
C HIS A 953 133.02 33.80 3.99
N LYS A 954 133.13 32.46 4.02
CA LYS A 954 134.42 31.77 4.27
C LYS A 954 135.43 32.01 3.16
N ALA A 955 134.98 32.07 1.90
CA ALA A 955 135.84 32.40 0.76
C ALA A 955 136.39 33.84 0.87
N GLN A 956 135.56 34.81 1.28
CA GLN A 956 135.99 36.18 1.57
C GLN A 956 137.06 36.24 2.65
N GLN A 957 136.84 35.56 3.79
CA GLN A 957 137.83 35.53 4.87
C GLN A 957 139.16 34.91 4.43
N SER A 958 139.11 33.88 3.57
CA SER A 958 140.30 33.24 3.01
C SER A 958 141.06 34.18 2.08
N LEU A 959 140.35 34.97 1.27
CA LEU A 959 140.93 36.00 0.40
C LEU A 959 141.61 37.12 1.22
N ASP A 960 140.94 37.61 2.26
CA ASP A 960 141.48 38.67 3.13
C ASP A 960 142.75 38.18 3.86
N LEU A 961 142.80 36.91 4.26
CA LEU A 961 143.98 36.28 4.87
C LEU A 961 145.15 36.18 3.87
N ILE A 962 144.89 35.85 2.61
CA ILE A 962 145.90 35.83 1.55
C ILE A 962 146.45 37.26 1.34
N GLN A 963 145.60 38.26 1.32
CA GLN A 963 145.98 39.66 1.14
C GLN A 963 146.83 40.18 2.31
N SER A 964 146.50 39.81 3.55
CA SER A 964 147.31 40.11 4.73
C SER A 964 148.72 39.49 4.67
N LYS A 965 148.83 38.25 4.14
CA LYS A 965 150.13 37.57 3.97
C LYS A 965 150.99 38.21 2.88
N ILE A 966 150.38 38.76 1.82
CA ILE A 966 151.11 39.47 0.76
C ILE A 966 151.66 40.81 1.27
N VAL A 967 150.90 41.55 2.09
CA VAL A 967 151.36 42.82 2.69
C VAL A 967 152.53 42.61 3.67
N LYS A 968 152.55 41.50 4.41
CA LYS A 968 153.68 41.14 5.30
C LYS A 968 154.98 40.77 4.59
N ALA A 969 154.93 40.37 3.31
CA ALA A 969 156.11 40.00 2.53
C ALA A 969 156.86 41.21 1.91
N ALA A 970 156.28 42.41 1.96
CA ALA A 970 156.82 43.62 1.31
C ALA A 970 157.59 44.57 2.26
N GLY A 971 157.80 44.22 3.54
CA GLY A 971 158.12 45.18 4.60
C GLY A 971 159.51 45.20 5.25
N ASP A 972 160.42 44.24 5.04
CA ASP A 972 161.65 44.15 5.87
C ASP A 972 162.98 44.28 5.10
N THR A 973 163.72 45.38 5.36
CA THR A 973 165.08 45.70 4.87
C THR A 973 166.05 46.03 6.02
N THR A 974 167.15 45.25 6.12
CA THR A 974 168.48 45.48 6.78
C THR A 974 168.59 45.26 8.33
N VAL A 975 169.63 44.70 8.99
CA VAL A 975 171.08 44.38 8.76
C VAL A 975 171.59 43.28 9.78
N ILE A 976 172.63 42.48 9.44
CA ILE A 976 173.90 42.14 10.20
C ILE A 976 174.46 40.68 10.05
N GLU A 977 175.54 40.59 9.25
CA GLU A 977 176.91 40.00 9.40
C GLU A 977 177.29 38.51 9.68
N ASN A 978 178.28 38.09 8.85
CA ASN A 978 179.39 37.10 8.98
C ASN A 978 179.05 35.59 8.89
N SER A 979 179.71 34.72 8.10
CA SER A 979 180.94 34.77 7.28
C SER A 979 181.03 33.59 6.28
N ASP A 980 181.64 33.88 5.11
CA ASP A 980 182.53 33.05 4.24
C ASP A 980 182.06 32.03 3.17
N VAL A 981 182.60 32.32 1.96
CA VAL A 981 182.84 31.54 0.70
C VAL A 981 181.85 31.68 -0.49
N SER A 982 182.33 32.45 -1.47
CA SER A 982 181.90 32.79 -2.86
C SER A 982 181.92 31.63 -3.89
N PRO A 983 181.68 31.87 -5.21
CA PRO A 983 180.65 32.68 -5.90
C PRO A 983 179.93 31.91 -7.04
N GLU A 984 178.81 32.43 -7.58
CA GLU A 984 178.67 32.88 -8.99
C GLU A 984 177.20 33.11 -9.43
N THR A 985 176.97 34.36 -9.90
CA THR A 985 176.09 34.86 -10.98
C THR A 985 174.55 34.74 -11.00
N GLU A 986 173.96 35.90 -11.35
CA GLU A 986 172.70 36.15 -12.11
C GLU A 986 171.38 36.52 -11.38
N SER A 987 171.21 37.84 -11.23
CA SER A 987 170.14 38.73 -11.76
C SER A 987 168.67 38.29 -11.91
N SER A 988 167.79 39.18 -11.41
CA SER A 988 166.59 39.71 -12.10
C SER A 988 165.32 38.84 -12.25
N GLU A 989 164.67 38.41 -11.16
CA GLU A 989 163.28 37.89 -11.23
C GLU A 989 162.35 38.22 -10.04
N LYS A 990 162.79 39.00 -9.04
CA LYS A 990 162.02 39.16 -7.79
C LYS A 990 160.99 40.30 -7.73
N GLU A 991 160.95 41.21 -8.72
CA GLU A 991 160.08 42.40 -8.63
C GLU A 991 158.77 42.29 -9.43
N THR A 992 158.71 41.48 -10.49
CA THR A 992 157.52 41.29 -11.35
C THR A 992 156.49 40.29 -10.79
N MET A 993 156.90 39.33 -9.96
CA MET A 993 155.99 38.35 -9.34
C MET A 993 155.06 38.96 -8.28
N SER A 994 155.50 40.01 -7.56
CA SER A 994 154.69 40.65 -6.52
C SER A 994 153.54 41.51 -7.09
N VAL A 995 153.76 42.13 -8.27
CA VAL A 995 152.76 42.96 -8.95
C VAL A 995 151.68 42.08 -9.61
N SER A 996 152.08 40.97 -10.23
CA SER A 996 151.18 39.95 -10.81
C SER A 996 150.23 39.34 -9.77
N LEU A 997 150.76 38.97 -8.59
CA LEU A 997 149.95 38.40 -7.51
C LEU A 997 148.93 39.42 -6.97
N ASN A 998 149.34 40.67 -6.77
CA ASN A 998 148.44 41.73 -6.31
C ASN A 998 147.33 42.04 -7.33
N GLN A 999 147.63 42.03 -8.63
CA GLN A 999 146.61 42.18 -9.67
C GLN A 999 145.61 41.02 -9.67
N THR A 1000 146.08 39.79 -9.46
CA THR A 1000 145.23 38.59 -9.40
C THR A 1000 144.30 38.60 -8.17
N VAL A 1001 144.82 39.05 -7.01
CA VAL A 1001 144.00 39.24 -5.80
C VAL A 1001 142.96 40.34 -6.00
N THR A 1002 143.32 41.44 -6.66
CA THR A 1002 142.38 42.54 -6.95
C THR A 1002 141.26 42.08 -7.88
N GLN A 1003 141.57 41.26 -8.90
CA GLN A 1003 140.56 40.67 -9.78
C GLN A 1003 139.63 39.70 -9.04
N LEU A 1004 140.16 38.87 -8.14
CA LEU A 1004 139.35 38.00 -7.29
C LEU A 1004 138.43 38.80 -6.36
N GLN A 1005 138.91 39.92 -5.82
CA GLN A 1005 138.13 40.82 -4.98
C GLN A 1005 136.97 41.47 -5.76
N GLN A 1006 137.23 41.91 -7.00
CA GLN A 1006 136.20 42.45 -7.89
C GLN A 1006 135.16 41.40 -8.28
N LEU A 1007 135.58 40.16 -8.58
CA LEU A 1007 134.65 39.06 -8.88
C LEU A 1007 133.79 38.70 -7.66
N LEU A 1008 134.39 38.67 -6.46
CA LEU A 1008 133.68 38.37 -5.22
C LEU A 1008 132.69 39.48 -4.85
N GLN A 1009 133.05 40.74 -5.11
CA GLN A 1009 132.15 41.88 -4.94
C GLN A 1009 131.00 41.88 -5.96
N ALA A 1010 131.27 41.48 -7.21
CA ALA A 1010 130.24 41.30 -8.23
C ALA A 1010 129.25 40.18 -7.86
N VAL A 1011 129.74 39.03 -7.38
CA VAL A 1011 128.91 37.92 -6.90
C VAL A 1011 128.07 38.36 -5.69
N ASN A 1012 128.66 39.09 -4.73
CA ASN A 1012 127.91 39.64 -3.59
C ASN A 1012 126.82 40.62 -4.04
N GLN A 1013 127.11 41.54 -4.97
CA GLN A 1013 126.09 42.45 -5.50
C GLN A 1013 124.97 41.72 -6.25
N GLN A 1014 125.27 40.61 -6.94
CA GLN A 1014 124.27 39.79 -7.62
C GLN A 1014 123.35 39.08 -6.60
N LEU A 1015 123.91 38.54 -5.52
CA LEU A 1015 123.15 37.94 -4.42
C LEU A 1015 122.26 38.95 -3.69
N THR A 1016 122.72 40.19 -3.51
CA THR A 1016 121.90 41.25 -2.87
C THR A 1016 120.78 41.70 -3.80
N LYS A 1017 121.03 41.79 -5.11
CA LYS A 1017 119.99 42.12 -6.11
C LYS A 1017 118.95 41.01 -6.25
N GLU A 1018 119.34 39.74 -6.19
CA GLU A 1018 118.36 38.65 -6.14
C GLU A 1018 117.54 38.67 -4.85
N LYS A 1019 118.11 39.07 -3.70
CA LYS A 1019 117.34 39.26 -2.46
C LYS A 1019 116.27 40.34 -2.57
N GLU A 1020 116.55 41.44 -3.27
CA GLU A 1020 115.58 42.53 -3.50
C GLU A 1020 114.54 42.18 -4.57
N HIS A 1021 114.83 41.23 -5.46
CA HIS A 1021 113.89 40.80 -6.50
C HIS A 1021 112.85 39.77 -6.01
N TYR A 1022 113.03 39.19 -4.81
CA TYR A 1022 112.16 38.17 -4.22
C TYR A 1022 111.50 38.59 -2.87
N GLN A 1023 111.68 39.84 -2.42
CA GLN A 1023 110.79 40.49 -1.45
C GLN A 1023 109.65 41.18 -2.18
#